data_AF-A0A938M9U8-F1
#
_entry.id   AF-A0A938M9U8-F1
#
_cell.length_a   1.000
_cell.length_b   1.000
_cell.length_c   1.000
_cell.angle_alpha   90.00
_cell.angle_beta   90.00
_cell.angle_gamma   90.00
#
_symmetry.space_group_name_H-M   'P 1'
#
loop_
_entity.id
_entity.type
_entity.pdbx_description
1 polymer ?
#
loop_
_entity_poly.entity_id
_entity_poly.type
_entity_poly.pdbx_seq_one_letter_code
_entity_poly.pdbx_strand_id
1 'polypeptide(L)'
;SVRAAEKVDLLNSPAIEFLKTPVIAVPADLRVQKTPFIRFNTAHPSGGSFYDLANNRFPRVDDVFGGHTYERAVPVAKHGATCPEYFALVGGKRVGAESGKAQYCISNPKVQELIHEDLIGWLDRGYESVDLGQPDGFRPCQCANCAKLFDTGDDWSEKLWLFHRQLAERVLAARPGKQVTMMSYILTAMPPKTFKAFPKNTRIMLTGTNEEDIAPWRGHDVPGGFTSYLYNWCPNLGTRYTPMRTPAYVEAQAKRLAANKIQAIYRDGPGILFGLEGPVYYTMGRMFDDPEGLQAKDLVHEFCGAAFGKAAPHTLQFYDQLYHAIELYSQYLGTRSPAWTYNDIYGRRRKHLSDPFQLLGFLYTPNLLASLETQLAQAEKVADTDKVKVRLALVRREFDYVRGVARVIHLCHAYQIQPDLASRDRLLDAIDARNAEIESYYDAKGRSASADAPAAGRPKPTAWAYVMFPPPGHDAKHLRLAYDGYQEPFADSPMNWDTKAMRQAPLPGAKRLSVRQADGPVTLDAPPWNRATAIQLGGLPADTKVSRQTAARALYDDAGLYLRIESELPAALMASDVAVPQQESLDIYLAPVAGRDVCYRFTVGPRAESKSDAASGLITDAMDPRHGKFDPDWSGDWKYDTRLEPEKNRWLALIRIPFKTLGVERPAAGAFWRGNLGRVHVASPDRIERSVWSATASTKAADDRNSFGELVFEAASGAAPPPPKKSLLQKTREDLYRTGFDIPAEWKNLPNPLPTPFGVWIFRTDPLEQGLKEGWHRPGVPEADWLPMPVPSFWAETEAVGKYEGVGWYRTTFTVPADWKGRTLRLLFGAVDEQAWVYVNGHLVREHTEQSEGKSFGELWDTPFTADVSPEHLEFGKPNVLAVRVHNSTANGGIWRPVLAHAVMKPKEHP
;
A
#
# COMPACT_ATOMS: atom_id res chain seq x y z
N SER A 1 19.33 20.55 20.30
CA SER A 1 20.20 21.58 20.91
C SER A 1 21.64 21.11 20.83
N VAL A 2 22.61 22.03 20.86
CA VAL A 2 24.05 21.72 20.74
C VAL A 2 24.49 20.70 21.81
N ARG A 3 23.92 20.79 23.03
CA ARG A 3 24.09 19.82 24.12
C ARG A 3 23.70 18.36 23.78
N ALA A 4 22.83 18.15 22.80
CA ALA A 4 22.48 16.81 22.33
C ALA A 4 23.50 16.29 21.30
N ALA A 5 24.07 17.18 20.49
CA ALA A 5 25.09 16.84 19.50
C ALA A 5 26.42 16.43 20.16
N GLU A 6 26.78 17.03 21.29
CA GLU A 6 27.95 16.64 22.11
C GLU A 6 27.89 15.19 22.61
N LYS A 7 26.70 14.56 22.61
CA LYS A 7 26.49 13.19 23.05
C LYS A 7 26.52 12.17 21.91
N VAL A 8 26.69 12.61 20.66
CA VAL A 8 26.75 11.74 19.48
C VAL A 8 28.18 11.28 19.28
N ASP A 9 28.40 9.98 19.31
CA ASP A 9 29.65 9.39 18.87
C ASP A 9 29.73 9.48 17.33
N LEU A 10 30.45 10.48 16.83
CA LEU A 10 30.55 10.76 15.40
C LEU A 10 31.25 9.62 14.64
N LEU A 11 32.22 8.95 15.26
CA LEU A 11 32.96 7.85 14.62
C LEU A 11 32.04 6.64 14.41
N ASN A 12 31.19 6.35 15.39
CA ASN A 12 30.23 5.26 15.34
C ASN A 12 28.87 5.67 14.72
N SER A 13 28.69 6.93 14.33
CA SER A 13 27.45 7.40 13.70
C SER A 13 27.26 6.80 12.31
N PRO A 14 26.11 6.15 11.99
CA PRO A 14 25.77 5.79 10.63
C PRO A 14 25.38 7.01 9.78
N ALA A 15 25.07 8.15 10.41
CA ALA A 15 24.71 9.37 9.70
C ALA A 15 25.90 10.03 8.99
N ILE A 16 27.13 9.76 9.45
CA ILE A 16 28.35 10.46 9.01
C ILE A 16 29.40 9.41 8.62
N GLU A 17 29.91 9.53 7.40
CA GLU A 17 31.04 8.75 6.93
C GLU A 17 32.33 9.55 7.05
N PHE A 18 33.36 8.97 7.66
CA PHE A 18 34.72 9.51 7.61
C PHE A 18 35.52 8.65 6.65
N LEU A 19 35.75 9.17 5.45
CA LEU A 19 36.56 8.48 4.45
C LEU A 19 38.01 8.44 4.93
N LYS A 20 38.57 7.24 5.08
CA LYS A 20 39.98 7.07 5.46
C LYS A 20 40.85 7.74 4.40
N THR A 21 41.48 8.84 4.80
CA THR A 21 42.42 9.57 3.95
C THR A 21 43.82 9.31 4.50
N PRO A 22 44.73 8.68 3.72
CA PRO A 22 46.04 8.25 4.23
C PRO A 22 46.92 9.44 4.64
N VAL A 23 46.72 10.61 4.03
CA VAL A 23 47.42 11.86 4.37
C VAL A 23 46.42 13.01 4.31
N ILE A 24 46.26 13.75 5.41
CA ILE A 24 45.58 15.05 5.42
C ILE A 24 46.67 16.12 5.45
N ALA A 25 46.80 16.90 4.38
CA ALA A 25 47.73 18.02 4.32
C ALA A 25 46.95 19.34 4.42
N VAL A 26 47.33 20.18 5.38
CA VAL A 26 46.82 21.55 5.49
C VAL A 26 47.91 22.49 5.00
N PRO A 27 47.70 23.25 3.91
CA PRO A 27 48.67 24.23 3.43
C PRO A 27 49.01 25.24 4.53
N ALA A 28 50.30 25.57 4.68
CA ALA A 28 50.77 26.45 5.75
C ALA A 28 50.20 27.88 5.64
N ASP A 29 49.73 28.26 4.46
CA ASP A 29 49.12 29.53 4.10
C ASP A 29 47.58 29.46 4.01
N LEU A 30 46.95 28.33 4.37
CA LEU A 30 45.50 28.19 4.30
C LEU A 30 44.80 29.12 5.30
N ARG A 31 44.21 30.20 4.78
CA ARG A 31 43.35 31.11 5.54
C ARG A 31 42.01 31.26 4.82
N VAL A 32 41.03 30.46 5.23
CA VAL A 32 39.67 30.50 4.68
C VAL A 32 38.73 31.18 5.67
N GLN A 33 38.12 32.28 5.23
CA GLN A 33 36.99 32.90 5.92
C GLN A 33 35.84 33.00 4.92
N LYS A 34 34.67 32.49 5.28
CA LYS A 34 33.48 32.51 4.43
C LYS A 34 32.31 33.16 5.17
N THR A 35 31.60 34.04 4.48
CA THR A 35 30.30 34.55 4.91
C THR A 35 29.25 33.87 4.04
N PRO A 36 28.33 33.06 4.61
CA PRO A 36 27.28 32.43 3.82
C PRO A 36 26.30 33.49 3.33
N PHE A 37 25.79 33.35 2.09
CA PHE A 37 24.78 34.29 1.60
C PHE A 37 23.43 34.09 2.31
N ILE A 38 23.16 32.86 2.77
CA ILE A 38 22.05 32.52 3.65
C ILE A 38 22.55 32.52 5.11
N ARG A 39 22.16 33.53 5.88
CA ARG A 39 22.57 33.74 7.28
C ARG A 39 22.02 32.66 8.22
N PHE A 40 20.79 32.22 7.99
CA PHE A 40 20.20 31.06 8.66
C PHE A 40 19.24 30.30 7.74
N ASN A 41 19.13 28.99 7.96
CA ASN A 41 18.23 28.10 7.25
C ASN A 41 17.69 27.02 8.22
N THR A 42 16.71 27.40 9.02
CA THR A 42 16.22 26.56 10.13
C THR A 42 14.84 26.00 9.84
N ALA A 43 14.58 24.79 10.35
CA ALA A 43 13.25 24.31 10.68
C ALA A 43 13.12 24.31 12.21
N HIS A 44 11.93 24.56 12.77
CA HIS A 44 11.80 24.82 14.20
C HIS A 44 11.97 23.55 15.07
N PRO A 45 12.86 23.54 16.10
CA PRO A 45 14.12 24.29 16.22
C PRO A 45 15.33 23.46 15.74
N SER A 46 16.22 24.06 14.96
CA SER A 46 17.50 23.47 14.56
C SER A 46 18.40 23.23 15.77
N GLY A 47 18.98 22.04 15.86
CA GLY A 47 19.76 21.62 17.02
C GLY A 47 21.16 22.20 17.06
N GLY A 48 21.69 22.70 15.93
CA GLY A 48 23.09 23.12 15.82
C GLY A 48 24.05 21.93 15.90
N SER A 49 23.64 20.78 15.38
CA SER A 49 24.46 19.57 15.34
C SER A 49 25.50 19.61 14.21
N PHE A 50 26.45 18.68 14.22
CA PHE A 50 27.45 18.56 13.16
C PHE A 50 26.83 18.38 11.76
N TYR A 51 25.77 17.58 11.63
CA TYR A 51 25.09 17.44 10.34
C TYR A 51 24.32 18.71 9.96
N ASP A 52 23.75 19.44 10.92
CA ASP A 52 23.09 20.71 10.61
C ASP A 52 24.13 21.66 9.97
N LEU A 53 25.32 21.74 10.54
CA LEU A 53 26.43 22.52 9.99
C LEU A 53 26.88 21.97 8.62
N ALA A 54 27.08 20.65 8.48
CA ALA A 54 27.53 20.03 7.23
C ALA A 54 26.54 20.20 6.06
N ASN A 55 25.27 20.50 6.34
CA ASN A 55 24.24 20.74 5.33
C ASN A 55 23.76 22.21 5.31
N ASN A 56 24.55 23.14 5.87
CA ASN A 56 24.22 24.58 5.93
C ASN A 56 22.84 24.89 6.55
N ARG A 57 22.42 24.10 7.55
CA ARG A 57 21.19 24.29 8.35
C ARG A 57 21.49 25.12 9.60
N PHE A 58 21.97 26.35 9.41
CA PHE A 58 22.38 27.20 10.53
C PHE A 58 21.20 27.63 11.41
N PRO A 59 21.34 27.56 12.75
CA PRO A 59 20.32 28.02 13.69
C PRO A 59 20.20 29.53 13.72
N ARG A 60 19.07 30.02 14.23
CA ARG A 60 18.87 31.43 14.57
C ARG A 60 19.54 31.72 15.90
N VAL A 61 20.56 32.57 15.91
CA VAL A 61 21.34 32.87 17.13
C VAL A 61 21.03 34.27 17.65
N ASP A 62 20.74 35.23 16.78
CA ASP A 62 20.58 36.66 17.08
C ASP A 62 19.24 37.25 16.59
N ASP A 63 18.31 36.41 16.10
CA ASP A 63 17.01 36.85 15.56
C ASP A 63 15.82 36.22 16.29
N VAL A 64 14.82 37.03 16.64
CA VAL A 64 13.48 36.56 17.03
C VAL A 64 12.64 36.37 15.77
N PHE A 65 12.10 35.16 15.60
CA PHE A 65 11.48 34.79 14.33
C PHE A 65 10.38 33.73 14.51
N GLY A 66 9.15 34.09 14.17
CA GLY A 66 8.00 33.17 14.17
C GLY A 66 6.73 33.78 13.56
N GLY A 67 6.73 35.09 13.29
CA GLY A 67 5.54 35.81 12.86
C GLY A 67 4.57 36.04 14.02
N HIS A 68 3.43 36.65 13.71
CA HIS A 68 2.29 36.81 14.62
C HIS A 68 2.58 37.57 15.93
N THR A 69 3.45 38.57 15.87
CA THR A 69 3.87 39.48 16.95
C THR A 69 2.72 39.97 17.83
N TYR A 70 1.54 40.21 17.26
CA TYR A 70 0.42 40.79 18.00
C TYR A 70 -0.09 39.86 19.11
N GLU A 71 -0.10 38.55 18.86
CA GLU A 71 -0.53 37.55 19.86
C GLU A 71 0.46 37.44 21.00
N ARG A 72 1.76 37.54 20.69
CA ARG A 72 2.84 37.58 21.67
C ARG A 72 2.79 38.86 22.51
N ALA A 73 2.62 40.01 21.87
CA ALA A 73 2.61 41.32 22.53
C ALA A 73 1.34 41.59 23.33
N VAL A 74 0.19 41.10 22.86
CA VAL A 74 -1.12 41.29 23.49
C VAL A 74 -1.83 39.94 23.66
N PRO A 75 -1.39 39.10 24.61
CA PRO A 75 -1.99 37.78 24.81
C PRO A 75 -3.43 37.89 25.30
N VAL A 76 -4.34 37.14 24.66
CA VAL A 76 -5.77 37.11 25.04
C VAL A 76 -5.95 36.70 26.49
N ALA A 77 -5.18 35.72 26.95
CA ALA A 77 -5.23 35.25 28.34
C ALA A 77 -4.96 36.36 29.36
N LYS A 78 -4.22 37.40 28.98
CA LYS A 78 -3.86 38.52 29.85
C LYS A 78 -4.83 39.71 29.72
N HIS A 79 -5.32 39.98 28.51
CA HIS A 79 -6.06 41.22 28.21
C HIS A 79 -7.53 41.03 27.83
N GLY A 80 -7.96 39.80 27.51
CA GLY A 80 -9.28 39.52 26.94
C GLY A 80 -10.46 39.93 27.82
N ALA A 81 -10.36 39.71 29.13
CA ALA A 81 -11.45 40.01 30.07
C ALA A 81 -11.48 41.49 30.50
N THR A 82 -10.32 42.13 30.62
CA THR A 82 -10.18 43.47 31.21
C THR A 82 -10.05 44.58 30.18
N CYS A 83 -9.61 44.26 28.96
CA CYS A 83 -9.40 45.22 27.87
C CYS A 83 -9.97 44.69 26.54
N PRO A 84 -11.29 44.41 26.45
CA PRO A 84 -11.91 43.89 25.23
C PRO A 84 -11.74 44.80 24.01
N GLU A 85 -11.55 46.11 24.22
CA GLU A 85 -11.28 47.11 23.19
C GLU A 85 -9.92 46.97 22.50
N TYR A 86 -9.02 46.12 23.01
CA TYR A 86 -7.75 45.78 22.34
C TYR A 86 -7.98 44.86 21.14
N PHE A 87 -9.08 44.14 21.13
CA PHE A 87 -9.40 43.14 20.12
C PHE A 87 -10.31 43.72 19.03
N ALA A 88 -10.29 43.10 17.85
CA ALA A 88 -11.03 43.56 16.69
C ALA A 88 -12.55 43.53 16.95
N LEU A 89 -13.28 44.52 16.44
CA LEU A 89 -14.74 44.50 16.37
C LEU A 89 -15.15 43.77 15.08
N VAL A 90 -15.85 42.65 15.18
CA VAL A 90 -16.32 41.87 14.02
C VAL A 90 -17.77 41.46 14.28
N GLY A 91 -18.68 41.79 13.36
CA GLY A 91 -20.10 41.48 13.52
C GLY A 91 -20.74 42.14 14.75
N GLY A 92 -20.27 43.33 15.11
CA GLY A 92 -20.75 44.06 16.30
C GLY A 92 -20.20 43.56 17.64
N LYS A 93 -19.34 42.53 17.67
CA LYS A 93 -18.74 41.99 18.90
C LYS A 93 -17.21 42.09 18.88
N ARG A 94 -16.60 42.35 20.05
CA ARG A 94 -15.14 42.32 20.19
C ARG A 94 -14.69 40.86 20.25
N VAL A 95 -13.98 40.40 19.22
CA VAL A 95 -13.62 39.00 19.06
C VAL A 95 -12.26 38.70 19.68
N GLY A 96 -12.29 38.10 20.88
CA GLY A 96 -11.12 37.48 21.52
C GLY A 96 -10.81 36.09 20.94
N ALA A 97 -10.30 35.17 21.77
CA ALA A 97 -9.88 33.81 21.36
C ALA A 97 -11.04 32.83 21.05
N GLU A 98 -12.31 33.25 21.09
CA GLU A 98 -13.49 32.38 20.95
C GLU A 98 -13.59 31.64 19.58
N SER A 99 -12.68 31.89 18.63
CA SER A 99 -12.62 31.19 17.34
C SER A 99 -11.21 30.70 16.99
N GLY A 100 -10.38 30.42 17.99
CA GLY A 100 -9.08 29.76 17.81
C GLY A 100 -7.91 30.66 17.39
N LYS A 101 -8.13 31.88 16.88
CA LYS A 101 -7.08 32.91 16.62
C LYS A 101 -7.64 34.32 16.78
N ALA A 102 -7.10 35.09 17.73
CA ALA A 102 -7.61 36.42 18.08
C ALA A 102 -7.22 37.47 17.06
N GLN A 103 -7.99 38.55 16.99
CA GLN A 103 -7.79 39.65 16.04
C GLN A 103 -7.72 40.96 16.81
N TYR A 104 -6.97 41.94 16.32
CA TYR A 104 -6.55 43.11 17.10
C TYR A 104 -7.04 44.43 16.51
N CYS A 105 -7.39 45.36 17.38
CA CYS A 105 -7.80 46.70 17.00
C CYS A 105 -6.56 47.60 16.89
N ILE A 106 -5.92 47.63 15.72
CA ILE A 106 -4.68 48.38 15.50
C ILE A 106 -4.83 49.90 15.58
N SER A 107 -6.06 50.44 15.57
CA SER A 107 -6.31 51.87 15.84
C SER A 107 -6.30 52.21 17.34
N ASN A 108 -6.17 51.22 18.23
CA ASN A 108 -6.11 51.46 19.67
C ASN A 108 -4.67 51.83 20.07
N PRO A 109 -4.40 53.04 20.60
CA PRO A 109 -3.05 53.47 20.93
C PRO A 109 -2.31 52.54 21.90
N LYS A 110 -3.01 51.93 22.87
CA LYS A 110 -2.37 51.05 23.84
C LYS A 110 -1.97 49.71 23.22
N VAL A 111 -2.72 49.21 22.23
CA VAL A 111 -2.32 48.03 21.44
C VAL A 111 -1.05 48.33 20.64
N GLN A 112 -0.98 49.50 19.99
CA GLN A 112 0.22 49.90 19.27
C GLN A 112 1.44 50.00 20.19
N GLU A 113 1.24 50.54 21.41
CA GLU A 113 2.31 50.65 22.40
C GLU A 113 2.80 49.28 22.90
N LEU A 114 1.87 48.37 23.24
CA LEU A 114 2.25 47.03 23.70
C LEU A 114 3.04 46.25 22.65
N ILE A 115 2.69 46.40 21.36
CA ILE A 115 3.45 45.81 20.26
C ILE A 115 4.85 46.43 20.20
N HIS A 116 4.96 47.75 20.28
CA HIS A 116 6.26 48.43 20.30
C HIS A 116 7.13 48.01 21.51
N GLU A 117 6.56 47.96 22.71
CA GLU A 117 7.22 47.52 23.94
C GLU A 117 7.75 46.07 23.82
N ASP A 118 6.97 45.14 23.22
CA ASP A 118 7.44 43.77 22.96
C ASP A 118 8.68 43.78 22.05
N LEU A 119 8.63 44.51 20.92
CA LEU A 119 9.74 44.62 19.98
C LEU A 119 11.02 45.14 20.67
N ILE A 120 10.93 46.24 21.42
CA ILE A 120 12.09 46.80 22.15
C ILE A 120 12.59 45.83 23.21
N GLY A 121 11.70 45.19 23.96
CA GLY A 121 12.07 44.27 25.02
C GLY A 121 12.86 43.06 24.52
N TRP A 122 12.67 42.61 23.28
CA TRP A 122 13.52 41.58 22.68
C TRP A 122 14.87 42.13 22.22
N LEU A 123 14.91 43.31 21.60
CA LEU A 123 16.18 43.94 21.22
C LEU A 123 17.08 44.20 22.44
N ASP A 124 16.50 44.61 23.56
CA ASP A 124 17.21 44.84 24.83
C ASP A 124 17.77 43.56 25.47
N ARG A 125 17.23 42.39 25.10
CA ARG A 125 17.78 41.09 25.48
C ARG A 125 19.00 40.67 24.64
N GLY A 126 19.41 41.50 23.68
CA GLY A 126 20.61 41.29 22.87
C GLY A 126 20.35 40.75 21.45
N TYR A 127 19.10 40.63 21.03
CA TYR A 127 18.79 40.25 19.65
C TYR A 127 19.11 41.39 18.67
N GLU A 128 19.56 41.04 17.46
CA GLU A 128 19.86 41.98 16.37
C GLU A 128 18.63 42.33 15.53
N SER A 129 17.69 41.38 15.39
CA SER A 129 16.40 41.61 14.72
C SER A 129 15.21 41.09 15.52
N VAL A 130 14.07 41.75 15.32
CA VAL A 130 12.74 41.31 15.75
C VAL A 130 11.80 41.10 14.58
N ASP A 131 10.76 40.30 14.75
CA ASP A 131 9.71 40.05 13.77
C ASP A 131 8.44 40.88 14.06
N LEU A 132 7.84 41.41 12.99
CA LEU A 132 6.61 42.19 13.03
C LEU A 132 5.58 41.60 12.06
N GLY A 133 4.49 41.05 12.58
CA GLY A 133 3.44 40.46 11.75
C GLY A 133 2.09 40.32 12.45
N GLN A 134 1.04 40.38 11.65
CA GLN A 134 -0.36 40.16 12.03
C GLN A 134 -0.65 38.68 12.34
N PRO A 135 -1.71 38.35 13.10
CA PRO A 135 -2.10 36.97 13.37
C PRO A 135 -2.62 36.25 12.13
N ASP A 136 -2.60 34.93 12.20
CA ASP A 136 -3.26 34.04 11.26
C ASP A 136 -4.78 34.24 11.21
N GLY A 137 -5.39 33.89 10.07
CA GLY A 137 -6.85 33.98 9.92
C GLY A 137 -7.39 35.40 10.04
N PHE A 138 -6.62 36.38 9.53
CA PHE A 138 -6.88 37.80 9.72
C PHE A 138 -8.34 38.19 9.42
N ARG A 139 -8.97 38.91 10.36
CA ARG A 139 -10.30 39.50 10.17
C ARG A 139 -10.24 41.01 10.48
N PRO A 140 -10.69 41.87 9.56
CA PRO A 140 -10.59 43.31 9.72
C PRO A 140 -11.43 43.81 10.91
N CYS A 141 -10.89 44.75 11.68
CA CYS A 141 -11.63 45.41 12.75
C CYS A 141 -12.60 46.45 12.16
N GLN A 142 -13.89 46.24 12.36
CA GLN A 142 -14.99 47.07 11.83
C GLN A 142 -15.29 48.31 12.69
N CYS A 143 -14.39 48.71 13.59
CA CYS A 143 -14.63 49.89 14.43
C CYS A 143 -14.41 51.20 13.64
N ALA A 144 -15.12 52.26 14.04
CA ALA A 144 -15.06 53.56 13.35
C ALA A 144 -13.64 54.15 13.27
N ASN A 145 -12.81 53.90 14.28
CA ASN A 145 -11.43 54.38 14.30
C ASN A 145 -10.56 53.62 13.29
N CYS A 146 -10.72 52.31 13.17
CA CYS A 146 -10.04 51.51 12.16
C CYS A 146 -10.50 51.87 10.74
N ALA A 147 -11.77 52.22 10.53
CA ALA A 147 -12.28 52.67 9.24
C ALA A 147 -11.59 53.94 8.73
N LYS A 148 -11.21 54.84 9.63
CA LYS A 148 -10.51 56.11 9.31
C LYS A 148 -8.98 56.02 9.42
N LEU A 149 -8.43 54.89 9.86
CA LEU A 149 -7.01 54.79 10.16
C LEU A 149 -6.17 54.94 8.87
N PHE A 150 -5.25 55.90 8.88
CA PHE A 150 -4.35 56.27 7.76
C PHE A 150 -5.06 56.66 6.44
N ASP A 151 -6.35 57.03 6.48
CA ASP A 151 -7.11 57.44 5.29
C ASP A 151 -7.08 56.42 4.12
N THR A 152 -6.95 55.13 4.45
CA THR A 152 -6.87 54.03 3.47
C THR A 152 -8.22 53.40 3.13
N GLY A 153 -9.31 53.86 3.76
CA GLY A 153 -10.63 53.24 3.64
C GLY A 153 -10.63 51.76 4.03
N ASP A 154 -11.18 50.91 3.17
CA ASP A 154 -11.26 49.45 3.38
C ASP A 154 -10.02 48.69 2.89
N ASP A 155 -8.97 49.37 2.43
CA ASP A 155 -7.71 48.71 2.02
C ASP A 155 -6.89 48.30 3.25
N TRP A 156 -7.21 47.14 3.80
CA TRP A 156 -6.52 46.57 4.96
C TRP A 156 -5.08 46.15 4.68
N SER A 157 -4.72 45.90 3.41
CA SER A 157 -3.33 45.65 3.04
C SER A 157 -2.51 46.91 3.31
N GLU A 158 -2.97 48.04 2.78
CA GLU A 158 -2.27 49.32 2.91
C GLU A 158 -2.21 49.79 4.37
N LYS A 159 -3.32 49.63 5.10
CA LYS A 159 -3.41 49.97 6.52
C LYS A 159 -2.39 49.23 7.38
N LEU A 160 -2.19 47.94 7.11
CA LEU A 160 -1.20 47.13 7.81
C LEU A 160 0.23 47.55 7.46
N TRP A 161 0.51 47.84 6.18
CA TRP A 161 1.83 48.31 5.78
C TRP A 161 2.21 49.64 6.41
N LEU A 162 1.29 50.60 6.45
CA LEU A 162 1.51 51.89 7.11
C LEU A 162 1.69 51.73 8.62
N PHE A 163 0.89 50.87 9.26
CA PHE A 163 1.05 50.55 10.67
C PHE A 163 2.43 49.92 10.98
N HIS A 164 2.83 48.91 10.21
CA HIS A 164 4.12 48.26 10.39
C HIS A 164 5.28 49.20 10.14
N ARG A 165 5.20 50.03 9.11
CA ARG A 165 6.17 51.09 8.83
C ARG A 165 6.32 52.05 10.00
N GLN A 166 5.22 52.55 10.55
CA GLN A 166 5.24 53.45 11.71
C GLN A 166 5.94 52.80 12.91
N LEU A 167 5.67 51.52 13.18
CA LEU A 167 6.35 50.79 14.25
C LEU A 167 7.86 50.63 13.98
N ALA A 168 8.27 50.34 12.75
CA ALA A 168 9.69 50.24 12.41
C ALA A 168 10.43 51.59 12.53
N GLU A 169 9.79 52.70 12.16
CA GLU A 169 10.34 54.05 12.37
C GLU A 169 10.53 54.34 13.86
N ARG A 170 9.58 53.95 14.70
CA ARG A 170 9.70 54.06 16.16
C ARG A 170 10.85 53.20 16.72
N VAL A 171 10.97 51.96 16.25
CA VAL A 171 12.09 51.08 16.64
C VAL A 171 13.43 51.65 16.19
N LEU A 172 13.52 52.21 14.96
CA LEU A 172 14.74 52.83 14.45
C LEU A 172 15.18 54.00 15.34
N ALA A 173 14.24 54.82 15.80
CA ALA A 173 14.51 55.92 16.71
C ALA A 173 14.95 55.44 18.10
N ALA A 174 14.32 54.38 18.63
CA ALA A 174 14.61 53.87 19.97
C ALA A 174 15.91 53.04 20.04
N ARG A 175 16.22 52.27 18.99
CA ARG A 175 17.37 51.35 18.90
C ARG A 175 18.04 51.42 17.53
N PRO A 176 18.82 52.48 17.25
CA PRO A 176 19.56 52.59 15.99
C PRO A 176 20.47 51.38 15.76
N GLY A 177 20.52 50.89 14.52
CA GLY A 177 21.32 49.72 14.11
C GLY A 177 20.59 48.37 14.22
N LYS A 178 19.54 48.27 15.04
CA LYS A 178 18.70 47.07 15.15
C LYS A 178 17.70 46.96 14.01
N GLN A 179 17.29 45.73 13.67
CA GLN A 179 16.45 45.43 12.50
C GLN A 179 15.02 45.02 12.89
N VAL A 180 14.06 45.33 12.01
CA VAL A 180 12.66 44.88 12.08
C VAL A 180 12.35 44.09 10.81
N THR A 181 11.99 42.83 10.98
CA THR A 181 11.59 41.94 9.89
C THR A 181 10.07 41.90 9.79
N MET A 182 9.50 42.60 8.80
CA MET A 182 8.06 42.66 8.59
C MET A 182 7.57 41.49 7.75
N MET A 183 6.46 40.89 8.14
CA MET A 183 5.90 39.74 7.45
C MET A 183 4.97 40.15 6.29
N SER A 184 5.30 39.69 5.07
CA SER A 184 4.44 39.78 3.89
C SER A 184 3.54 38.54 3.81
N TYR A 185 2.30 38.65 4.32
CA TYR A 185 1.44 37.50 4.57
C TYR A 185 -0.06 37.80 4.42
N ILE A 186 -0.79 36.90 3.75
CA ILE A 186 -2.23 36.99 3.48
C ILE A 186 -2.59 38.35 2.83
N LEU A 187 -2.98 39.34 3.64
CA LEU A 187 -3.34 40.68 3.18
C LEU A 187 -2.13 41.50 2.77
N THR A 188 -0.97 41.30 3.41
CA THR A 188 0.28 41.98 3.06
C THR A 188 1.14 41.15 2.10
N ALA A 189 0.54 40.20 1.38
CA ALA A 189 1.26 39.40 0.36
C ALA A 189 1.75 40.27 -0.81
N MET A 190 1.01 41.33 -1.14
CA MET A 190 1.45 42.35 -2.10
C MET A 190 2.13 43.51 -1.36
N PRO A 191 3.16 44.14 -1.96
CA PRO A 191 3.83 45.30 -1.38
C PRO A 191 2.90 46.52 -1.30
N PRO A 192 3.25 47.52 -0.46
CA PRO A 192 2.47 48.74 -0.31
C PRO A 192 2.32 49.52 -1.61
N LYS A 193 1.15 50.16 -1.76
CA LYS A 193 0.80 51.00 -2.90
C LYS A 193 1.24 52.45 -2.69
N THR A 194 1.21 52.95 -1.46
CA THR A 194 1.44 54.38 -1.17
C THR A 194 2.90 54.75 -0.93
N PHE A 195 3.78 53.76 -0.72
CA PHE A 195 5.20 54.02 -0.56
C PHE A 195 6.06 52.91 -1.18
N LYS A 196 7.26 53.30 -1.63
CA LYS A 196 8.24 52.37 -2.19
C LYS A 196 9.49 52.20 -1.33
N ALA A 197 9.79 53.17 -0.45
CA ALA A 197 10.96 53.14 0.41
C ALA A 197 10.57 52.79 1.84
N PHE A 198 11.18 51.74 2.38
CA PHE A 198 11.00 51.32 3.76
C PHE A 198 12.04 51.99 4.69
N PRO A 199 11.76 52.06 6.00
CA PRO A 199 12.73 52.54 6.99
C PRO A 199 14.06 51.77 6.92
N LYS A 200 15.18 52.43 7.26
CA LYS A 200 16.54 51.88 7.14
C LYS A 200 16.80 50.58 7.92
N ASN A 201 15.99 50.30 8.94
CA ASN A 201 16.04 49.07 9.74
C ASN A 201 15.10 47.96 9.24
N THR A 202 14.50 48.10 8.05
CA THR A 202 13.44 47.19 7.62
C THR A 202 13.95 46.10 6.70
N ARG A 203 13.58 44.86 7.04
CA ARG A 203 13.69 43.65 6.21
C ARG A 203 12.29 43.10 5.96
N ILE A 204 12.04 42.50 4.81
CA ILE A 204 10.74 41.88 4.50
C ILE A 204 10.86 40.35 4.49
N MET A 205 10.00 39.68 5.24
CA MET A 205 9.82 38.24 5.18
C MET A 205 8.73 37.88 4.19
N LEU A 206 9.11 37.33 3.03
CA LEU A 206 8.19 36.81 2.03
C LEU A 206 7.61 35.47 2.48
N THR A 207 6.31 35.26 2.30
CA THR A 207 5.68 33.94 2.54
C THR A 207 5.66 33.07 1.29
N GLY A 208 6.82 32.99 0.64
CA GLY A 208 7.06 32.22 -0.58
C GLY A 208 8.43 32.50 -1.19
N THR A 209 8.87 31.64 -2.11
CA THR A 209 10.20 31.68 -2.75
C THR A 209 10.10 31.72 -4.28
N ASN A 210 8.90 31.88 -4.82
CA ASN A 210 8.69 31.87 -6.26
C ASN A 210 8.80 33.23 -6.89
N GLU A 211 8.98 33.20 -8.21
CA GLU A 211 9.00 34.41 -9.01
C GLU A 211 7.71 35.22 -8.84
N GLU A 212 6.55 34.58 -8.68
CA GLU A 212 5.27 35.25 -8.39
C GLU A 212 5.24 35.94 -7.02
N ASP A 213 5.97 35.42 -6.02
CA ASP A 213 6.06 36.04 -4.69
C ASP A 213 7.06 37.21 -4.69
N ILE A 214 8.11 37.12 -5.52
CA ILE A 214 9.24 38.05 -5.54
C ILE A 214 9.02 39.21 -6.53
N ALA A 215 8.50 38.92 -7.72
CA ALA A 215 8.34 39.91 -8.79
C ALA A 215 7.58 41.18 -8.38
N PRO A 216 6.51 41.13 -7.55
CA PRO A 216 5.82 42.33 -7.09
C PRO A 216 6.71 43.34 -6.35
N TRP A 217 7.78 42.88 -5.71
CA TRP A 217 8.69 43.69 -4.89
C TRP A 217 9.75 44.44 -5.70
N ARG A 218 9.85 44.19 -7.01
CA ARG A 218 10.81 44.89 -7.87
C ARG A 218 10.47 46.38 -7.94
N GLY A 219 11.46 47.20 -7.61
CA GLY A 219 11.30 48.66 -7.58
C GLY A 219 10.88 49.22 -6.22
N HIS A 220 10.77 48.38 -5.18
CA HIS A 220 10.70 48.81 -3.79
C HIS A 220 12.08 48.79 -3.15
N ASP A 221 12.39 49.82 -2.38
CA ASP A 221 13.62 49.94 -1.60
C ASP A 221 13.39 49.36 -0.20
N VAL A 222 13.97 48.19 0.03
CA VAL A 222 13.96 47.47 1.31
C VAL A 222 15.42 47.38 1.79
N PRO A 223 15.89 48.33 2.62
CA PRO A 223 17.31 48.45 2.96
C PRO A 223 17.91 47.22 3.64
N GLY A 224 17.14 46.52 4.47
CA GLY A 224 17.53 45.29 5.14
C GLY A 224 17.37 44.03 4.28
N GLY A 225 16.94 44.16 3.03
CA GLY A 225 16.74 43.05 2.09
C GLY A 225 15.55 42.16 2.44
N PHE A 226 15.63 40.88 2.05
CA PHE A 226 14.52 39.94 2.16
C PHE A 226 14.91 38.67 2.92
N THR A 227 13.93 38.09 3.61
CA THR A 227 13.94 36.69 4.08
C THR A 227 12.74 35.97 3.50
N SER A 228 12.69 34.64 3.63
CA SER A 228 11.57 33.88 3.09
C SER A 228 11.15 32.69 3.94
N TYR A 229 9.87 32.36 3.86
CA TYR A 229 9.27 31.13 4.34
C TYR A 229 9.20 30.09 3.21
N LEU A 230 9.80 28.93 3.43
CA LEU A 230 10.01 27.87 2.44
C LEU A 230 9.06 26.69 2.66
N TYR A 231 8.17 26.45 1.69
CA TYR A 231 7.15 25.40 1.70
C TYR A 231 7.55 24.16 0.88
N ASN A 232 8.74 23.62 1.13
CA ASN A 232 9.23 22.46 0.38
C ASN A 232 8.72 21.12 0.94
N TRP A 233 8.64 20.98 2.28
CA TRP A 233 8.33 19.72 3.00
C TRP A 233 7.27 19.90 4.09
N CYS A 234 6.26 20.71 3.79
CA CYS A 234 5.15 20.93 4.70
C CYS A 234 4.34 19.62 4.85
N PRO A 235 3.96 19.20 6.08
CA PRO A 235 3.17 17.99 6.30
C PRO A 235 1.73 18.10 5.77
N ASN A 236 1.30 19.30 5.33
CA ASN A 236 -0.01 19.59 4.75
C ASN A 236 0.00 19.56 3.20
N LEU A 237 0.94 18.85 2.60
CA LEU A 237 1.12 18.74 1.15
C LEU A 237 0.54 17.42 0.62
N GLY A 238 0.01 17.46 -0.61
CA GLY A 238 -0.84 16.41 -1.19
C GLY A 238 -0.30 14.98 -1.21
N THR A 239 1.00 14.79 -1.02
CA THR A 239 1.64 13.47 -0.98
C THR A 239 2.16 13.06 0.41
N ARG A 240 2.14 13.95 1.41
CA ARG A 240 2.54 13.78 2.83
C ARG A 240 3.85 13.05 3.09
N TYR A 241 3.82 11.73 3.20
CA TYR A 241 4.94 10.88 3.60
C TYR A 241 5.66 10.27 2.40
N THR A 242 5.54 10.90 1.22
CA THR A 242 6.32 10.54 0.03
C THR A 242 7.20 11.71 -0.42
N PRO A 243 8.26 11.47 -1.22
CA PRO A 243 9.13 12.51 -1.76
C PRO A 243 8.35 13.65 -2.43
N MET A 244 8.83 14.88 -2.28
CA MET A 244 8.13 16.08 -2.75
C MET A 244 8.95 16.92 -3.70
N ARG A 245 10.27 16.99 -3.49
CA ARG A 245 11.16 17.87 -4.24
C ARG A 245 12.28 17.09 -4.92
N THR A 246 12.81 17.64 -6.00
CA THR A 246 13.98 17.10 -6.71
C THR A 246 15.22 17.95 -6.48
N PRO A 247 16.44 17.40 -6.69
CA PRO A 247 17.68 18.17 -6.67
C PRO A 247 17.66 19.36 -7.65
N ALA A 248 17.12 19.17 -8.86
CA ALA A 248 16.99 20.24 -9.86
C ALA A 248 16.06 21.37 -9.39
N TYR A 249 14.96 21.06 -8.71
CA TYR A 249 14.08 22.07 -8.14
C TYR A 249 14.80 22.94 -7.11
N VAL A 250 15.52 22.34 -6.16
CA VAL A 250 16.22 23.10 -5.12
C VAL A 250 17.44 23.85 -5.65
N GLU A 251 18.08 23.37 -6.72
CA GLU A 251 19.09 24.13 -7.45
C GLU A 251 18.51 25.43 -8.04
N ALA A 252 17.42 25.31 -8.82
CA ALA A 252 16.75 26.45 -9.42
C ALA A 252 16.24 27.43 -8.36
N GLN A 253 15.71 26.90 -7.26
CA GLN A 253 15.27 27.69 -6.12
C GLN A 253 16.45 28.44 -5.48
N ALA A 254 17.56 27.78 -5.15
CA ALA A 254 18.72 28.42 -4.54
C ALA A 254 19.31 29.53 -5.41
N LYS A 255 19.44 29.30 -6.73
CA LYS A 255 19.85 30.32 -7.70
C LYS A 255 18.92 31.53 -7.71
N ARG A 256 17.60 31.30 -7.68
CA ARG A 256 16.59 32.37 -7.58
C ARG A 256 16.72 33.15 -6.29
N LEU A 257 16.93 32.49 -5.15
CA LEU A 257 17.10 33.15 -3.86
C LEU A 257 18.34 34.04 -3.83
N ALA A 258 19.46 33.55 -4.37
CA ALA A 258 20.70 34.33 -4.51
C ALA A 258 20.49 35.56 -5.41
N ALA A 259 19.89 35.37 -6.59
CA ALA A 259 19.62 36.46 -7.53
C ALA A 259 18.73 37.57 -6.96
N ASN A 260 17.85 37.24 -6.00
CA ASN A 260 16.92 38.17 -5.37
C ASN A 260 17.35 38.62 -3.96
N LYS A 261 18.61 38.38 -3.58
CA LYS A 261 19.19 38.83 -2.29
C LYS A 261 18.38 38.36 -1.08
N ILE A 262 17.83 37.14 -1.13
CA ILE A 262 17.19 36.52 0.02
C ILE A 262 18.30 36.07 0.97
N GLN A 263 18.31 36.64 2.17
CA GLN A 263 19.42 36.48 3.11
C GLN A 263 19.16 35.42 4.18
N ALA A 264 17.92 34.95 4.33
CA ALA A 264 17.59 33.92 5.31
C ALA A 264 16.31 33.17 4.97
N ILE A 265 16.23 31.92 5.42
CA ILE A 265 15.12 31.02 5.15
C ILE A 265 14.59 30.42 6.44
N TYR A 266 13.28 30.48 6.60
CA TYR A 266 12.55 29.65 7.54
C TYR A 266 11.87 28.50 6.79
N ARG A 267 12.13 27.26 7.19
CA ARG A 267 11.59 26.07 6.55
C ARG A 267 10.35 25.58 7.25
N ASP A 268 9.31 25.34 6.45
CA ASP A 268 8.13 24.61 6.88
C ASP A 268 8.40 23.10 6.82
N GLY A 269 8.41 22.47 8.00
CA GLY A 269 8.78 21.06 8.16
C GLY A 269 10.30 20.82 8.33
N PRO A 270 10.72 19.89 9.20
CA PRO A 270 12.14 19.58 9.43
C PRO A 270 12.80 18.72 8.34
N GLY A 271 12.03 18.27 7.35
CA GLY A 271 12.38 17.16 6.48
C GLY A 271 12.14 15.83 7.20
N ILE A 272 11.43 14.91 6.53
CA ILE A 272 10.91 13.67 7.15
C ILE A 272 11.25 12.39 6.37
N LEU A 273 11.93 12.53 5.22
CA LEU A 273 12.31 11.44 4.32
C LEU A 273 13.80 11.52 3.99
N PHE A 274 14.66 11.26 4.99
CA PHE A 274 16.10 11.38 4.81
C PHE A 274 16.68 10.28 3.91
N GLY A 275 16.00 9.14 3.79
CA GLY A 275 16.33 8.10 2.82
C GLY A 275 16.02 8.53 1.39
N LEU A 276 14.78 8.91 1.10
CA LEU A 276 14.31 9.19 -0.26
C LEU A 276 14.63 10.62 -0.75
N GLU A 277 14.79 11.60 0.13
CA GLU A 277 15.12 12.99 -0.20
C GLU A 277 16.51 13.43 0.32
N GLY A 278 17.34 12.50 0.80
CA GLY A 278 18.72 12.75 1.19
C GLY A 278 19.53 13.58 0.16
N PRO A 279 19.56 13.17 -1.12
CA PRO A 279 20.19 13.96 -2.18
C PRO A 279 19.64 15.38 -2.32
N VAL A 280 18.33 15.58 -2.09
CA VAL A 280 17.69 16.90 -2.18
C VAL A 280 18.14 17.80 -1.04
N TYR A 281 18.16 17.30 0.20
CA TYR A 281 18.64 18.05 1.36
C TYR A 281 20.11 18.43 1.23
N TYR A 282 20.94 17.49 0.76
CA TYR A 282 22.35 17.71 0.52
C TYR A 282 22.58 18.76 -0.57
N THR A 283 21.88 18.62 -1.70
CA THR A 283 21.95 19.56 -2.82
C THR A 283 21.57 20.97 -2.36
N MET A 284 20.45 21.13 -1.65
CA MET A 284 20.03 22.44 -1.15
C MET A 284 21.08 23.07 -0.22
N GLY A 285 21.64 22.28 0.69
CA GLY A 285 22.70 22.74 1.60
C GLY A 285 23.92 23.24 0.82
N ARG A 286 24.44 22.43 -0.10
CA ARG A 286 25.61 22.76 -0.91
C ARG A 286 25.37 23.92 -1.87
N MET A 287 24.17 24.04 -2.43
CA MET A 287 23.79 25.18 -3.26
C MET A 287 23.81 26.51 -2.48
N PHE A 288 23.69 26.49 -1.14
CA PHE A 288 23.88 27.70 -0.33
C PHE A 288 25.33 28.11 -0.12
N ASP A 289 26.28 27.23 -0.46
CA ASP A 289 27.69 27.56 -0.45
C ASP A 289 28.14 28.30 -1.70
N ASP A 290 27.71 27.84 -2.86
CA ASP A 290 28.08 28.39 -4.17
C ASP A 290 26.98 28.09 -5.19
N PRO A 291 25.92 28.92 -5.25
CA PRO A 291 24.80 28.69 -6.15
C PRO A 291 25.15 28.90 -7.62
N GLU A 292 26.29 29.53 -7.95
CA GLU A 292 26.69 29.82 -9.32
C GLU A 292 27.59 28.71 -9.89
N GLY A 293 28.54 28.21 -9.09
CA GLY A 293 29.51 27.21 -9.52
C GLY A 293 29.05 25.75 -9.37
N LEU A 294 28.04 25.47 -8.53
CA LEU A 294 27.56 24.11 -8.30
C LEU A 294 26.35 23.75 -9.17
N GLN A 295 26.21 22.45 -9.46
CA GLN A 295 25.09 21.88 -10.22
C GLN A 295 24.54 20.65 -9.48
N ALA A 296 23.22 20.46 -9.50
CA ALA A 296 22.57 19.35 -8.80
C ALA A 296 23.07 17.99 -9.28
N LYS A 297 23.31 17.83 -10.60
CA LYS A 297 23.83 16.57 -11.15
C LYS A 297 25.15 16.16 -10.48
N ASP A 298 26.06 17.10 -10.26
CA ASP A 298 27.38 16.81 -9.70
C ASP A 298 27.26 16.52 -8.21
N LEU A 299 26.38 17.25 -7.51
CA LEU A 299 26.10 17.06 -6.08
C LEU A 299 25.37 15.75 -5.78
N VAL A 300 24.51 15.25 -6.67
CA VAL A 300 23.86 13.94 -6.52
C VAL A 300 24.88 12.81 -6.67
N HIS A 301 25.79 12.93 -7.63
CA HIS A 301 26.92 12.00 -7.79
C HIS A 301 27.84 12.02 -6.56
N GLU A 302 28.19 13.22 -6.07
CA GLU A 302 28.99 13.41 -4.85
C GLU A 302 28.31 12.75 -3.63
N PHE A 303 27.03 13.04 -3.41
CA PHE A 303 26.25 12.46 -2.31
C PHE A 303 26.21 10.94 -2.39
N CYS A 304 25.86 10.36 -3.55
CA CYS A 304 25.74 8.92 -3.68
C CYS A 304 27.09 8.22 -3.49
N GLY A 305 28.16 8.77 -4.07
CA GLY A 305 29.52 8.25 -3.90
C GLY A 305 29.96 8.25 -2.44
N ALA A 306 29.75 9.37 -1.73
CA ALA A 306 30.15 9.50 -0.33
C ALA A 306 29.26 8.70 0.64
N ALA A 307 27.95 8.68 0.42
CA ALA A 307 27.00 8.05 1.33
C ALA A 307 26.91 6.53 1.16
N PHE A 308 27.11 6.02 -0.06
CA PHE A 308 26.84 4.61 -0.40
C PHE A 308 28.04 3.83 -0.95
N GLY A 309 29.16 4.49 -1.27
CA GLY A 309 30.39 3.80 -1.69
C GLY A 309 30.17 2.88 -2.89
N LYS A 310 30.45 1.57 -2.75
CA LYS A 310 30.24 0.59 -3.83
C LYS A 310 28.78 0.46 -4.28
N ALA A 311 27.81 0.82 -3.45
CA ALA A 311 26.41 0.83 -3.81
C ALA A 311 25.97 2.04 -4.65
N ALA A 312 26.86 3.04 -4.81
CA ALA A 312 26.55 4.30 -5.50
C ALA A 312 25.96 4.14 -6.91
N PRO A 313 26.44 3.23 -7.81
CA PRO A 313 25.86 3.09 -9.14
C PRO A 313 24.37 2.73 -9.13
N HIS A 314 23.95 1.85 -8.21
CA HIS A 314 22.57 1.41 -8.08
C HIS A 314 21.71 2.45 -7.37
N THR A 315 22.23 3.12 -6.33
CA THR A 315 21.51 4.22 -5.69
C THR A 315 21.33 5.41 -6.63
N LEU A 316 22.30 5.68 -7.52
CA LEU A 316 22.16 6.72 -8.55
C LEU A 316 20.99 6.42 -9.49
N GLN A 317 20.89 5.18 -10.00
CA GLN A 317 19.76 4.77 -10.84
C GLN A 317 18.43 4.82 -10.08
N PHE A 318 18.42 4.40 -8.80
CA PHE A 318 17.25 4.51 -7.93
C PHE A 318 16.76 5.96 -7.81
N TYR A 319 17.64 6.90 -7.45
CA TYR A 319 17.27 8.30 -7.25
C TYR A 319 16.93 9.00 -8.58
N ASP A 320 17.60 8.68 -9.67
CA ASP A 320 17.29 9.20 -11.00
C ASP A 320 15.84 8.87 -11.40
N GLN A 321 15.46 7.59 -11.30
CA GLN A 321 14.10 7.14 -11.60
C GLN A 321 13.05 7.74 -10.65
N LEU A 322 13.34 7.79 -9.35
CA LEU A 322 12.45 8.38 -8.36
C LEU A 322 12.21 9.87 -8.64
N TYR A 323 13.28 10.63 -8.90
CA TYR A 323 13.19 12.07 -9.12
C TYR A 323 12.59 12.43 -10.47
N HIS A 324 12.84 11.61 -11.49
CA HIS A 324 12.14 11.74 -12.77
C HIS A 324 10.61 11.58 -12.59
N ALA A 325 10.19 10.56 -11.84
CA ALA A 325 8.78 10.29 -11.61
C ALA A 325 8.03 11.42 -10.90
N ILE A 326 8.68 12.10 -9.95
CA ILE A 326 8.07 13.21 -9.20
C ILE A 326 8.38 14.59 -9.79
N GLU A 327 9.11 14.69 -10.90
CA GLU A 327 9.60 15.98 -11.43
C GLU A 327 8.44 16.92 -11.76
N LEU A 328 7.41 16.42 -12.45
CA LEU A 328 6.21 17.20 -12.79
C LEU A 328 5.51 17.72 -11.53
N TYR A 329 5.41 16.87 -10.50
CA TYR A 329 4.86 17.29 -9.21
C TYR A 329 5.72 18.37 -8.57
N SER A 330 7.02 18.13 -8.45
CA SER A 330 7.97 19.04 -7.82
C SER A 330 8.01 20.41 -8.47
N GLN A 331 7.92 20.48 -9.81
CA GLN A 331 8.09 21.73 -10.57
C GLN A 331 6.78 22.48 -10.84
N TYR A 332 5.67 21.78 -11.05
CA TYR A 332 4.46 22.39 -11.61
C TYR A 332 3.20 22.19 -10.75
N LEU A 333 3.00 21.00 -10.18
CA LEU A 333 1.74 20.66 -9.52
C LEU A 333 1.77 20.80 -7.99
N GLY A 334 2.94 20.76 -7.36
CA GLY A 334 3.07 20.86 -5.90
C GLY A 334 2.70 22.24 -5.36
N THR A 335 2.43 22.34 -4.06
CA THR A 335 2.08 23.62 -3.43
C THR A 335 3.14 24.68 -3.67
N ARG A 336 2.67 25.91 -3.95
CA ARG A 336 3.51 27.03 -4.42
C ARG A 336 4.32 26.59 -5.64
N SER A 337 3.63 26.11 -6.67
CA SER A 337 4.17 25.92 -8.02
C SER A 337 3.21 26.56 -9.01
N PRO A 338 3.63 26.88 -10.25
CA PRO A 338 2.83 27.68 -11.18
C PRO A 338 1.42 27.13 -11.46
N ALA A 339 1.26 25.80 -11.43
CA ALA A 339 -0.01 25.12 -11.62
C ALA A 339 -0.52 24.48 -10.31
N TRP A 340 -0.33 25.14 -9.16
CA TRP A 340 -0.90 24.67 -7.90
C TRP A 340 -2.42 24.89 -7.82
N THR A 341 -2.90 26.03 -8.32
CA THR A 341 -4.33 26.35 -8.39
C THR A 341 -4.75 26.63 -9.82
N TYR A 342 -5.86 26.04 -10.26
CA TYR A 342 -6.53 26.40 -11.51
C TYR A 342 -7.86 27.07 -11.25
N ASN A 343 -8.36 27.75 -12.27
CA ASN A 343 -9.77 28.10 -12.37
C ASN A 343 -10.42 27.11 -13.34
N ASP A 344 -11.55 26.52 -12.95
CA ASP A 344 -12.33 25.70 -13.88
C ASP A 344 -12.95 26.57 -15.00
N ILE A 345 -13.63 25.93 -15.95
CA ILE A 345 -14.29 26.62 -17.08
C ILE A 345 -15.37 27.63 -16.64
N TYR A 346 -15.75 27.64 -15.36
CA TYR A 346 -16.71 28.58 -14.77
C TYR A 346 -16.01 29.66 -13.92
N GLY A 347 -14.69 29.75 -13.98
CA GLY A 347 -13.90 30.71 -13.20
C GLY A 347 -13.78 30.36 -11.71
N ARG A 348 -14.18 29.16 -11.28
CA ARG A 348 -14.09 28.76 -9.88
C ARG A 348 -12.69 28.26 -9.58
N ARG A 349 -12.04 28.92 -8.62
CA ARG A 349 -10.71 28.53 -8.16
C ARG A 349 -10.74 27.19 -7.43
N ARG A 350 -9.92 26.24 -7.88
CA ARG A 350 -9.71 24.93 -7.26
C ARG A 350 -8.22 24.64 -7.14
N LYS A 351 -7.84 23.84 -6.14
CA LYS A 351 -6.51 23.24 -6.11
C LYS A 351 -6.46 22.17 -7.20
N HIS A 352 -5.34 22.08 -7.92
CA HIS A 352 -5.15 21.02 -8.91
C HIS A 352 -5.20 19.63 -8.29
N LEU A 353 -4.78 19.52 -7.03
CA LEU A 353 -4.76 18.28 -6.27
C LEU A 353 -6.00 18.21 -5.38
N SER A 354 -7.10 17.69 -5.91
CA SER A 354 -8.31 17.39 -5.15
C SER A 354 -8.52 15.89 -4.92
N ASP A 355 -7.89 15.05 -5.74
CA ASP A 355 -7.91 13.60 -5.62
C ASP A 355 -6.47 13.08 -5.39
N PRO A 356 -6.10 12.76 -4.14
CA PRO A 356 -4.77 12.27 -3.85
C PRO A 356 -4.51 10.85 -4.39
N PHE A 357 -5.53 10.03 -4.64
CA PHE A 357 -5.38 8.69 -5.21
C PHE A 357 -4.98 8.80 -6.69
N GLN A 358 -5.64 9.67 -7.44
CA GLN A 358 -5.29 9.92 -8.84
C GLN A 358 -3.83 10.40 -8.96
N LEU A 359 -3.42 11.35 -8.12
CA LEU A 359 -2.06 11.88 -8.14
C LEU A 359 -1.02 10.81 -7.78
N LEU A 360 -1.17 10.15 -6.64
CA LEU A 360 -0.18 9.17 -6.17
C LEU A 360 -0.10 7.95 -7.09
N GLY A 361 -1.23 7.53 -7.68
CA GLY A 361 -1.25 6.50 -8.71
C GLY A 361 -0.52 6.92 -9.99
N PHE A 362 -0.60 8.21 -10.36
CA PHE A 362 0.15 8.77 -11.50
C PHE A 362 1.65 8.85 -11.21
N LEU A 363 2.06 9.30 -10.02
CA LEU A 363 3.47 9.47 -9.66
C LEU A 363 4.19 8.13 -9.43
N TYR A 364 3.51 7.14 -8.85
CA TYR A 364 4.12 5.87 -8.43
C TYR A 364 3.52 4.68 -9.17
N THR A 365 3.85 4.56 -10.45
CA THR A 365 3.33 3.47 -11.30
C THR A 365 3.91 2.10 -10.93
N PRO A 366 3.21 0.98 -11.21
CA PRO A 366 3.70 -0.36 -10.89
C PRO A 366 5.08 -0.68 -11.49
N ASN A 367 5.32 -0.28 -12.74
CA ASN A 367 6.60 -0.50 -13.42
C ASN A 367 7.74 0.29 -12.78
N LEU A 368 7.48 1.54 -12.40
CA LEU A 368 8.46 2.34 -11.66
C LEU A 368 8.81 1.69 -10.32
N LEU A 369 7.80 1.28 -9.54
CA LEU A 369 8.03 0.65 -8.23
C LEU A 369 8.83 -0.64 -8.35
N ALA A 370 8.56 -1.48 -9.35
CA ALA A 370 9.34 -2.69 -9.60
C ALA A 370 10.80 -2.38 -10.00
N SER A 371 11.02 -1.33 -10.79
CA SER A 371 12.37 -0.88 -11.16
C SER A 371 13.13 -0.33 -9.96
N LEU A 372 12.50 0.51 -9.14
CA LEU A 372 13.08 1.05 -7.91
C LEU A 372 13.44 -0.07 -6.92
N GLU A 373 12.57 -1.07 -6.74
CA GLU A 373 12.85 -2.26 -5.94
C GLU A 373 14.12 -2.96 -6.42
N THR A 374 14.23 -3.18 -7.74
CA THR A 374 15.38 -3.87 -8.35
C THR A 374 16.68 -3.12 -8.05
N GLN A 375 16.69 -1.79 -8.22
CA GLN A 375 17.88 -0.97 -7.96
C GLN A 375 18.25 -0.98 -6.47
N LEU A 376 17.27 -0.87 -5.58
CA LEU A 376 17.53 -0.86 -4.15
C LEU A 376 18.04 -2.22 -3.64
N ALA A 377 17.43 -3.32 -4.06
CA ALA A 377 17.88 -4.68 -3.73
C ALA A 377 19.32 -4.93 -4.19
N GLN A 378 19.67 -4.45 -5.38
CA GLN A 378 21.03 -4.57 -5.90
C GLN A 378 22.02 -3.66 -5.16
N ALA A 379 21.62 -2.46 -4.74
CA ALA A 379 22.41 -1.59 -3.86
C ALA A 379 22.70 -2.25 -2.50
N GLU A 380 21.69 -2.86 -1.88
CA GLU A 380 21.81 -3.61 -0.62
C GLU A 380 22.76 -4.80 -0.75
N LYS A 381 22.72 -5.52 -1.89
CA LYS A 381 23.59 -6.66 -2.17
C LYS A 381 25.07 -6.29 -2.28
N VAL A 382 25.40 -5.11 -2.81
CA VAL A 382 26.79 -4.68 -3.02
C VAL A 382 27.35 -3.84 -1.87
N ALA A 383 26.52 -3.44 -0.90
CA ALA A 383 26.92 -2.67 0.27
C ALA A 383 27.91 -3.45 1.14
N ASP A 384 29.12 -2.89 1.33
CA ASP A 384 30.24 -3.58 1.95
C ASP A 384 30.64 -3.04 3.33
N THR A 385 29.97 -1.99 3.83
CA THR A 385 30.17 -1.46 5.19
C THR A 385 28.86 -1.41 5.97
N ASP A 386 28.94 -1.54 7.29
CA ASP A 386 27.76 -1.50 8.16
C ASP A 386 27.06 -0.14 8.11
N LYS A 387 27.81 0.95 7.97
CA LYS A 387 27.24 2.30 7.82
C LYS A 387 26.41 2.44 6.54
N VAL A 388 26.91 1.91 5.41
CA VAL A 388 26.16 1.92 4.14
C VAL A 388 24.90 1.08 4.25
N LYS A 389 24.97 -0.12 4.84
CA LYS A 389 23.80 -0.98 5.07
C LYS A 389 22.74 -0.29 5.93
N VAL A 390 23.16 0.41 6.97
CA VAL A 390 22.25 1.17 7.84
C VAL A 390 21.55 2.30 7.08
N ARG A 391 22.26 3.06 6.24
CA ARG A 391 21.66 4.10 5.37
C ARG A 391 20.68 3.50 4.36
N LEU A 392 21.03 2.39 3.72
CA LEU A 392 20.15 1.70 2.77
C LEU A 392 18.89 1.16 3.46
N ALA A 393 18.99 0.66 4.70
CA ALA A 393 17.82 0.24 5.47
C ALA A 393 16.82 1.39 5.73
N LEU A 394 17.30 2.63 5.84
CA LEU A 394 16.43 3.80 5.91
C LEU A 394 15.75 4.09 4.56
N VAL A 395 16.50 4.03 3.45
CA VAL A 395 15.94 4.15 2.09
C VAL A 395 14.87 3.09 1.86
N ARG A 396 15.15 1.84 2.23
CA ARG A 396 14.24 0.68 2.18
C ARG A 396 12.96 0.93 2.94
N ARG A 397 13.04 1.31 4.20
CA ARG A 397 11.86 1.57 5.02
C ARG A 397 10.96 2.66 4.44
N GLU A 398 11.54 3.78 4.01
CA GLU A 398 10.78 4.87 3.41
C GLU A 398 10.17 4.45 2.06
N PHE A 399 10.91 3.69 1.25
CA PHE A 399 10.43 3.14 -0.02
C PHE A 399 9.30 2.13 0.17
N ASP A 400 9.41 1.22 1.13
CA ASP A 400 8.39 0.20 1.44
C ASP A 400 7.07 0.85 1.85
N TYR A 401 7.13 1.94 2.61
CA TYR A 401 5.95 2.75 2.90
C TYR A 401 5.30 3.31 1.62
N VAL A 402 6.07 3.97 0.75
CA VAL A 402 5.55 4.52 -0.52
C VAL A 402 4.95 3.41 -1.39
N ARG A 403 5.65 2.28 -1.52
CA ARG A 403 5.22 1.10 -2.27
C ARG A 403 3.91 0.52 -1.73
N GLY A 404 3.77 0.42 -0.40
CA GLY A 404 2.56 -0.07 0.25
C GLY A 404 1.36 0.86 0.02
N VAL A 405 1.55 2.18 0.13
CA VAL A 405 0.51 3.18 -0.15
C VAL A 405 0.08 3.10 -1.62
N ALA A 406 1.03 3.14 -2.57
CA ALA A 406 0.75 3.08 -3.99
C ALA A 406 0.05 1.77 -4.40
N ARG A 407 0.44 0.63 -3.82
CA ARG A 407 -0.20 -0.67 -4.07
C ARG A 407 -1.69 -0.66 -3.71
N VAL A 408 -2.06 -0.08 -2.57
CA VAL A 408 -3.48 0.04 -2.18
C VAL A 408 -4.25 0.92 -3.16
N ILE A 409 -3.64 2.03 -3.63
CA ILE A 409 -4.27 2.93 -4.61
C ILE A 409 -4.55 2.19 -5.92
N HIS A 410 -3.56 1.48 -6.47
CA HIS A 410 -3.72 0.75 -7.73
C HIS A 410 -4.77 -0.37 -7.62
N LEU A 411 -4.80 -1.10 -6.50
CA LEU A 411 -5.81 -2.12 -6.26
C LEU A 411 -7.19 -1.53 -6.01
N CYS A 412 -7.27 -0.33 -5.45
CA CYS A 412 -8.53 0.42 -5.35
C CYS A 412 -9.06 0.78 -6.73
N HIS A 413 -8.22 1.31 -7.62
CA HIS A 413 -8.63 1.58 -9.01
C HIS A 413 -9.05 0.29 -9.72
N ALA A 414 -8.34 -0.82 -9.53
CA ALA A 414 -8.72 -2.11 -10.08
C ALA A 414 -10.09 -2.58 -9.60
N TYR A 415 -10.37 -2.47 -8.29
CA TYR A 415 -11.69 -2.79 -7.71
C TYR A 415 -12.80 -1.86 -8.22
N GLN A 416 -12.51 -0.57 -8.42
CA GLN A 416 -13.48 0.37 -8.99
C GLN A 416 -13.82 0.08 -10.45
N ILE A 417 -12.84 -0.38 -11.24
CA ILE A 417 -13.03 -0.77 -12.64
C ILE A 417 -13.88 -2.04 -12.73
N GLN A 418 -13.56 -3.04 -11.90
CA GLN A 418 -14.24 -4.33 -11.89
C GLN A 418 -14.52 -4.76 -10.45
N PRO A 419 -15.68 -4.39 -9.86
CA PRO A 419 -15.99 -4.71 -8.48
C PRO A 419 -16.39 -6.18 -8.35
N ASP A 420 -15.40 -7.03 -8.08
CA ASP A 420 -15.57 -8.45 -7.78
C ASP A 420 -14.88 -8.84 -6.46
N LEU A 421 -15.07 -10.08 -6.01
CA LEU A 421 -14.47 -10.54 -4.75
C LEU A 421 -12.94 -10.62 -4.84
N ALA A 422 -12.39 -11.05 -5.98
CA ALA A 422 -10.94 -11.20 -6.13
C ALA A 422 -10.20 -9.86 -6.12
N SER A 423 -10.75 -8.82 -6.73
CA SER A 423 -10.24 -7.45 -6.70
C SER A 423 -10.42 -6.81 -5.33
N ARG A 424 -11.58 -7.01 -4.67
CA ARG A 424 -11.81 -6.58 -3.29
C ARG A 424 -10.82 -7.25 -2.33
N ASP A 425 -10.71 -8.57 -2.36
CA ASP A 425 -9.90 -9.32 -1.40
C ASP A 425 -8.41 -8.99 -1.59
N ARG A 426 -7.92 -8.86 -2.83
CA ARG A 426 -6.55 -8.35 -3.10
C ARG A 426 -6.33 -6.94 -2.54
N LEU A 427 -7.30 -6.05 -2.67
CA LEU A 427 -7.25 -4.71 -2.09
C LEU A 427 -7.21 -4.76 -0.56
N LEU A 428 -8.08 -5.55 0.07
CA LEU A 428 -8.15 -5.71 1.52
C LEU A 428 -6.88 -6.36 2.08
N ASP A 429 -6.31 -7.35 1.41
CA ASP A 429 -5.02 -7.96 1.75
C ASP A 429 -3.88 -6.95 1.66
N ALA A 430 -3.87 -6.08 0.63
CA ALA A 430 -2.88 -5.02 0.52
C ALA A 430 -3.02 -3.96 1.62
N ILE A 431 -4.25 -3.63 2.03
CA ILE A 431 -4.51 -2.75 3.17
C ILE A 431 -3.98 -3.40 4.46
N ASP A 432 -4.28 -4.67 4.70
CA ASP A 432 -3.80 -5.41 5.88
C ASP A 432 -2.27 -5.51 5.90
N ALA A 433 -1.64 -5.85 4.78
CA ALA A 433 -0.18 -5.95 4.66
C ALA A 433 0.50 -4.59 4.91
N ARG A 434 -0.01 -3.51 4.29
CA ARG A 434 0.49 -2.15 4.54
C ARG A 434 0.31 -1.76 6.01
N ASN A 435 -0.84 -2.10 6.62
CA ASN A 435 -1.09 -1.81 8.03
C ASN A 435 -0.16 -2.60 8.96
N ALA A 436 0.15 -3.85 8.65
CA ALA A 436 1.11 -4.66 9.39
C ALA A 436 2.53 -4.09 9.28
N GLU A 437 2.95 -3.69 8.06
CA GLU A 437 4.22 -3.01 7.83
C GLU A 437 4.33 -1.72 8.66
N ILE A 438 3.30 -0.87 8.63
CA ILE A 438 3.28 0.37 9.42
C ILE A 438 3.37 0.07 10.92
N GLU A 439 2.66 -0.95 11.43
CA GLU A 439 2.74 -1.33 12.85
C GLU A 439 4.13 -1.83 13.23
N SER A 440 4.85 -2.49 12.31
CA SER A 440 6.22 -2.95 12.55
C SER A 440 7.20 -1.81 12.85
N TYR A 441 6.85 -0.57 12.48
CA TYR A 441 7.67 0.61 12.74
C TYR A 441 7.61 1.08 14.21
N TYR A 442 6.67 0.53 14.99
CA TYR A 442 6.40 0.93 16.38
C TYR A 442 6.61 -0.25 17.35
N ASP A 443 7.03 0.06 18.57
CA ASP A 443 7.10 -0.91 19.65
C ASP A 443 5.72 -1.19 20.26
N ALA A 444 5.64 -2.18 21.16
CA ALA A 444 4.38 -2.56 21.83
C ALA A 444 3.73 -1.44 22.66
N LYS A 445 4.41 -0.30 22.89
CA LYS A 445 3.86 0.89 23.55
C LYS A 445 3.47 1.99 22.55
N GLY A 446 3.47 1.70 21.25
CA GLY A 446 3.15 2.64 20.18
C GLY A 446 4.23 3.69 19.94
N ARG A 447 5.45 3.50 20.48
CA ARG A 447 6.57 4.42 20.25
C ARG A 447 7.32 3.95 19.01
N SER A 448 7.63 4.87 18.11
CA SER A 448 8.44 4.50 16.95
C SER A 448 9.77 3.90 17.41
N ALA A 449 10.27 2.89 16.69
CA ALA A 449 11.63 2.37 16.88
C ALA A 449 12.72 3.47 16.77
N SER A 450 12.39 4.63 16.19
CA SER A 450 13.25 5.82 16.11
C SER A 450 13.11 6.81 17.28
N ALA A 451 12.11 6.65 18.16
CA ALA A 451 11.64 7.70 19.08
C ALA A 451 12.20 7.63 20.51
N ASP A 452 13.14 6.74 20.85
CA ASP A 452 13.70 6.71 22.19
C ASP A 452 14.74 7.83 22.41
N ALA A 453 14.25 9.01 22.79
CA ALA A 453 14.89 9.78 23.87
C ALA A 453 14.78 8.97 25.18
N PRO A 454 15.77 9.05 26.09
CA PRO A 454 16.04 8.00 27.07
C PRO A 454 14.94 7.86 28.14
N ALA A 455 14.35 6.67 28.23
CA ALA A 455 13.76 6.17 29.47
C ALA A 455 14.73 5.18 30.12
N ALA A 456 14.91 5.29 31.44
CA ALA A 456 15.89 4.53 32.20
C ALA A 456 15.74 3.00 32.00
N GLY A 457 16.84 2.32 31.63
CA GLY A 457 16.94 0.86 31.65
C GLY A 457 16.89 0.10 30.33
N ARG A 458 16.89 0.76 29.16
CA ARG A 458 17.07 0.11 27.84
C ARG A 458 18.40 0.50 27.19
N PRO A 459 19.02 -0.35 26.34
CA PRO A 459 20.11 0.09 25.47
C PRO A 459 19.63 1.27 24.62
N LYS A 460 20.38 2.38 24.63
CA LYS A 460 20.09 3.58 23.84
C LYS A 460 20.00 3.22 22.35
N PRO A 461 19.16 3.90 21.53
CA PRO A 461 19.43 4.00 20.10
C PRO A 461 20.71 4.84 19.95
N THR A 462 21.86 4.22 20.10
CA THR A 462 23.14 4.81 19.75
C THR A 462 23.19 4.87 18.23
N ALA A 463 23.12 6.07 17.65
CA ALA A 463 24.08 6.58 16.66
C ALA A 463 23.50 7.55 15.59
N TRP A 464 22.19 7.59 15.33
CA TRP A 464 21.57 8.54 14.38
C TRP A 464 21.03 9.80 15.09
N ALA A 465 21.48 10.99 14.70
CA ALA A 465 21.13 12.27 15.36
C ALA A 465 19.80 12.90 14.88
N TYR A 466 19.04 12.22 14.01
CA TYR A 466 17.89 12.76 13.29
C TYR A 466 16.63 11.93 13.49
N VAL A 467 15.49 12.58 13.25
CA VAL A 467 14.20 11.92 13.08
C VAL A 467 14.34 10.82 12.04
N MET A 468 14.22 9.56 12.45
CA MET A 468 14.06 8.49 11.47
C MET A 468 12.58 8.27 11.24
N PHE A 469 12.19 8.14 9.98
CA PHE A 469 10.85 7.72 9.60
C PHE A 469 10.43 6.48 10.40
N PRO A 470 9.27 6.48 11.09
CA PRO A 470 8.23 7.53 11.17
C PRO A 470 8.59 8.83 11.92
N PRO A 471 8.04 10.02 11.54
CA PRO A 471 8.33 11.28 12.23
C PRO A 471 7.91 11.30 13.71
N PRO A 472 8.58 12.08 14.60
CA PRO A 472 8.30 12.05 16.03
C PRO A 472 6.96 12.75 16.28
N GLY A 473 6.18 12.21 17.21
CA GLY A 473 4.82 12.68 17.46
C GLY A 473 3.78 12.13 16.47
N HIS A 474 4.19 11.35 15.47
CA HIS A 474 3.30 10.60 14.60
C HIS A 474 3.24 9.14 15.02
N ASP A 475 2.03 8.61 15.11
CA ASP A 475 1.75 7.21 15.43
C ASP A 475 1.35 6.42 14.15
N ALA A 476 1.04 5.14 14.31
CA ALA A 476 0.57 4.29 13.21
C ALA A 476 -0.66 4.87 12.50
N LYS A 477 -1.58 5.56 13.20
CA LYS A 477 -2.76 6.16 12.58
C LYS A 477 -2.40 7.32 11.65
N HIS A 478 -1.39 8.11 12.00
CA HIS A 478 -0.87 9.15 11.10
C HIS A 478 -0.35 8.54 9.80
N LEU A 479 0.48 7.49 9.89
CA LEU A 479 1.06 6.84 8.70
C LEU A 479 0.02 6.06 7.87
N ARG A 480 -1.04 5.55 8.50
CA ARG A 480 -2.21 4.98 7.82
C ARG A 480 -3.04 6.01 7.06
N LEU A 481 -2.77 7.30 7.27
CA LEU A 481 -3.58 8.40 6.75
C LEU A 481 -5.02 8.37 7.31
N ALA A 482 -5.16 8.02 8.59
CA ALA A 482 -6.45 7.95 9.28
C ALA A 482 -7.02 9.33 9.67
N TYR A 483 -6.26 10.40 9.41
CA TYR A 483 -6.65 11.77 9.69
C TYR A 483 -6.58 12.59 8.41
N ASP A 484 -7.65 13.35 8.17
CA ASP A 484 -7.63 14.37 7.15
C ASP A 484 -6.65 15.48 7.53
N GLY A 485 -6.03 16.01 6.49
CA GLY A 485 -5.07 17.09 6.60
C GLY A 485 -5.75 18.37 6.17
N TYR A 486 -4.99 19.46 6.17
CA TYR A 486 -5.50 20.72 5.66
C TYR A 486 -5.97 20.65 4.19
N GLN A 487 -5.48 19.68 3.41
CA GLN A 487 -5.71 19.64 1.95
C GLN A 487 -6.09 18.26 1.37
N GLU A 488 -6.07 17.17 2.15
CA GLU A 488 -6.31 15.82 1.62
C GLU A 488 -7.33 15.03 2.47
N PRO A 489 -8.40 14.50 1.84
CA PRO A 489 -9.43 13.70 2.51
C PRO A 489 -9.08 12.20 2.47
N PHE A 490 -8.09 11.77 3.25
CA PHE A 490 -7.71 10.35 3.30
C PHE A 490 -8.49 9.54 4.33
N ALA A 491 -9.04 10.18 5.37
CA ALA A 491 -9.65 9.49 6.51
C ALA A 491 -10.77 8.54 6.05
N ASP A 492 -11.63 9.01 5.15
CA ASP A 492 -12.77 8.25 4.62
C ASP A 492 -12.44 7.44 3.35
N SER A 493 -11.16 7.33 2.99
CA SER A 493 -10.73 6.56 1.84
C SER A 493 -10.60 5.05 2.15
N PRO A 494 -10.49 4.19 1.12
CA PRO A 494 -10.23 2.76 1.30
C PRO A 494 -8.98 2.42 2.12
N MET A 495 -8.07 3.38 2.30
CA MET A 495 -6.92 3.23 3.19
C MET A 495 -7.32 2.80 4.61
N ASN A 496 -8.48 3.23 5.10
CA ASN A 496 -8.89 3.05 6.50
C ASN A 496 -10.12 2.14 6.66
N TRP A 497 -10.45 1.35 5.64
CA TRP A 497 -11.56 0.39 5.74
C TRP A 497 -11.34 -0.66 6.83
N ASP A 498 -12.43 -1.07 7.50
CA ASP A 498 -12.46 -2.28 8.29
C ASP A 498 -12.43 -3.50 7.35
N THR A 499 -11.23 -4.04 7.14
CA THR A 499 -11.01 -5.12 6.18
C THR A 499 -11.72 -6.42 6.57
N LYS A 500 -12.04 -6.64 7.86
CA LYS A 500 -12.82 -7.81 8.30
C LYS A 500 -14.29 -7.65 7.94
N ALA A 501 -14.86 -6.48 8.24
CA ALA A 501 -16.23 -6.17 7.86
C ALA A 501 -16.41 -6.14 6.34
N MET A 502 -15.47 -5.55 5.60
CA MET A 502 -15.55 -5.43 4.14
C MET A 502 -15.46 -6.77 3.39
N ARG A 503 -14.77 -7.78 3.95
CA ARG A 503 -14.77 -9.15 3.37
C ARG A 503 -16.15 -9.81 3.45
N GLN A 504 -16.97 -9.42 4.41
CA GLN A 504 -18.34 -9.94 4.62
C GLN A 504 -19.42 -9.06 3.97
N ALA A 505 -19.07 -7.83 3.60
CA ALA A 505 -19.98 -6.89 2.96
C ALA A 505 -20.36 -7.38 1.55
N PRO A 506 -21.65 -7.23 1.16
CA PRO A 506 -22.06 -7.53 -0.21
C PRO A 506 -21.36 -6.59 -1.19
N LEU A 507 -21.12 -7.07 -2.41
CA LEU A 507 -20.64 -6.20 -3.48
C LEU A 507 -21.69 -5.14 -3.82
N PRO A 508 -21.29 -3.90 -4.17
CA PRO A 508 -22.22 -2.84 -4.53
C PRO A 508 -23.20 -3.29 -5.64
N GLY A 509 -24.51 -3.21 -5.37
CA GLY A 509 -25.56 -3.53 -6.34
C GLY A 509 -26.04 -4.99 -6.37
N ALA A 510 -25.46 -5.91 -5.59
CA ALA A 510 -25.89 -7.31 -5.56
C ALA A 510 -27.16 -7.54 -4.70
N LYS A 511 -28.12 -8.33 -5.19
CA LYS A 511 -29.28 -8.78 -4.39
C LYS A 511 -28.96 -10.08 -3.62
N ARG A 512 -29.65 -10.31 -2.49
CA ARG A 512 -29.48 -11.52 -1.64
C ARG A 512 -30.71 -12.44 -1.64
N LEU A 513 -30.47 -13.74 -1.80
CA LEU A 513 -31.46 -14.82 -1.71
C LEU A 513 -31.04 -15.78 -0.60
N SER A 514 -31.87 -15.93 0.42
CA SER A 514 -31.67 -16.94 1.46
C SER A 514 -31.99 -18.35 0.93
N VAL A 515 -31.08 -19.29 1.17
CA VAL A 515 -31.20 -20.71 0.83
C VAL A 515 -31.28 -21.51 2.12
N ARG A 516 -32.49 -21.98 2.44
CA ARG A 516 -32.76 -22.70 3.68
C ARG A 516 -32.55 -24.20 3.54
N GLN A 517 -32.13 -24.84 4.63
CA GLN A 517 -32.06 -26.30 4.65
C GLN A 517 -33.48 -26.87 4.65
N ALA A 518 -33.76 -27.80 3.75
CA ALA A 518 -35.02 -28.50 3.68
C ALA A 518 -35.15 -29.45 4.89
N ASP A 519 -36.31 -29.46 5.52
CA ASP A 519 -36.65 -30.33 6.65
C ASP A 519 -37.48 -31.55 6.23
N GLY A 520 -37.42 -31.91 4.95
CA GLY A 520 -38.11 -33.05 4.35
C GLY A 520 -37.87 -33.16 2.84
N PRO A 521 -38.47 -34.16 2.16
CA PRO A 521 -38.29 -34.38 0.72
C PRO A 521 -38.71 -33.16 -0.12
N VAL A 522 -37.88 -32.80 -1.11
CA VAL A 522 -38.13 -31.64 -1.98
C VAL A 522 -38.69 -32.07 -3.34
N THR A 523 -40.01 -32.02 -3.45
CA THR A 523 -40.79 -32.13 -4.70
C THR A 523 -41.38 -30.78 -5.09
N LEU A 524 -41.97 -30.68 -6.29
CA LEU A 524 -42.49 -29.43 -6.85
C LEU A 524 -43.55 -28.75 -5.95
N ASP A 525 -44.33 -29.57 -5.23
CA ASP A 525 -45.43 -29.16 -4.33
C ASP A 525 -45.09 -29.35 -2.84
N ALA A 526 -43.82 -29.59 -2.51
CA ALA A 526 -43.45 -29.95 -1.15
C ALA A 526 -43.70 -28.80 -0.15
N PRO A 527 -44.22 -29.09 1.06
CA PRO A 527 -44.45 -28.08 2.11
C PRO A 527 -43.26 -27.16 2.48
N PRO A 528 -41.98 -27.60 2.40
CA PRO A 528 -40.83 -26.73 2.69
C PRO A 528 -40.80 -25.42 1.88
N TRP A 529 -41.38 -25.39 0.66
CA TRP A 529 -41.43 -24.16 -0.16
C TRP A 529 -42.21 -23.02 0.49
N ASN A 530 -43.15 -23.31 1.39
CA ASN A 530 -43.94 -22.29 2.09
C ASN A 530 -43.09 -21.45 3.06
N ARG A 531 -41.92 -21.95 3.47
CA ARG A 531 -40.99 -21.29 4.40
C ARG A 531 -39.76 -20.71 3.70
N ALA A 532 -39.62 -20.92 2.39
CA ALA A 532 -38.56 -20.37 1.57
C ALA A 532 -38.92 -18.96 1.08
N THR A 533 -37.95 -18.05 1.14
CA THR A 533 -38.14 -16.67 0.68
C THR A 533 -38.30 -16.63 -0.84
N ALA A 534 -39.37 -15.98 -1.31
CA ALA A 534 -39.59 -15.72 -2.72
C ALA A 534 -38.87 -14.45 -3.16
N ILE A 535 -38.16 -14.52 -4.28
CA ILE A 535 -37.57 -13.37 -4.98
C ILE A 535 -38.28 -13.16 -6.31
N GLN A 536 -38.32 -11.92 -6.79
CA GLN A 536 -38.88 -11.57 -8.10
C GLN A 536 -37.77 -11.24 -9.09
N LEU A 537 -37.94 -11.68 -10.34
CA LEU A 537 -37.08 -11.29 -11.45
C LEU A 537 -37.59 -9.96 -12.04
N GLY A 538 -36.66 -9.04 -12.33
CA GLY A 538 -36.95 -7.74 -12.93
C GLY A 538 -36.49 -7.66 -14.38
N GLY A 539 -37.00 -6.70 -15.16
CA GLY A 539 -36.57 -6.54 -16.55
C GLY A 539 -35.12 -6.05 -16.69
N LEU A 540 -34.44 -6.50 -17.74
CA LEU A 540 -33.17 -5.92 -18.14
C LEU A 540 -33.37 -4.51 -18.70
N PRO A 541 -32.51 -3.53 -18.36
CA PRO A 541 -32.71 -2.12 -18.77
C PRO A 541 -32.82 -1.88 -20.27
N ALA A 542 -32.18 -2.72 -21.09
CA ALA A 542 -32.14 -2.60 -22.55
C ALA A 542 -33.22 -3.40 -23.29
N ASP A 543 -34.02 -4.21 -22.59
CA ASP A 543 -34.99 -5.12 -23.19
C ASP A 543 -36.42 -4.58 -23.13
N THR A 544 -37.31 -5.22 -23.90
CA THR A 544 -38.74 -4.95 -23.87
C THR A 544 -39.27 -5.08 -22.43
N LYS A 545 -40.15 -4.15 -22.01
CA LYS A 545 -40.70 -4.13 -20.65
C LYS A 545 -41.32 -5.50 -20.32
N VAL A 546 -40.81 -6.14 -19.26
CA VAL A 546 -41.31 -7.42 -18.77
C VAL A 546 -42.80 -7.31 -18.46
N SER A 547 -43.59 -8.13 -19.14
CA SER A 547 -45.05 -8.07 -19.08
C SER A 547 -45.66 -9.06 -18.07
N ARG A 548 -44.84 -9.97 -17.52
CA ARG A 548 -45.26 -11.12 -16.70
C ARG A 548 -44.33 -11.37 -15.53
N GLN A 549 -44.87 -11.80 -14.40
CA GLN A 549 -44.07 -12.04 -13.20
C GLN A 549 -43.37 -13.40 -13.24
N THR A 550 -42.18 -13.43 -12.66
CA THR A 550 -41.43 -14.67 -12.43
C THR A 550 -40.82 -14.62 -11.05
N ALA A 551 -41.17 -15.60 -10.22
CA ALA A 551 -40.71 -15.73 -8.86
C ALA A 551 -39.84 -16.97 -8.70
N ALA A 552 -38.81 -16.89 -7.87
CA ALA A 552 -37.96 -18.02 -7.54
C ALA A 552 -37.80 -18.21 -6.02
N ARG A 553 -37.61 -19.46 -5.61
CA ARG A 553 -37.27 -19.86 -4.24
C ARG A 553 -36.12 -20.86 -4.28
N ALA A 554 -35.31 -20.88 -3.23
CA ALA A 554 -34.19 -21.80 -3.11
C ALA A 554 -34.22 -22.57 -1.77
N LEU A 555 -33.91 -23.85 -1.83
CA LEU A 555 -33.72 -24.74 -0.69
C LEU A 555 -32.46 -25.59 -0.93
N TYR A 556 -31.91 -26.19 0.13
CA TYR A 556 -30.82 -27.16 -0.01
C TYR A 556 -30.96 -28.30 0.99
N ASP A 557 -30.35 -29.44 0.72
CA ASP A 557 -30.22 -30.55 1.68
C ASP A 557 -28.77 -31.03 1.76
N ASP A 558 -28.55 -32.27 2.20
CA ASP A 558 -27.21 -32.85 2.30
C ASP A 558 -26.59 -33.16 0.92
N ALA A 559 -27.40 -33.30 -0.12
CA ALA A 559 -27.02 -33.78 -1.44
C ALA A 559 -26.94 -32.66 -2.50
N GLY A 560 -27.81 -31.65 -2.45
CA GLY A 560 -27.84 -30.62 -3.48
C GLY A 560 -28.67 -29.38 -3.21
N LEU A 561 -28.63 -28.47 -4.18
CA LEU A 561 -29.42 -27.25 -4.28
C LEU A 561 -30.72 -27.52 -5.04
N TYR A 562 -31.82 -26.95 -4.55
CA TYR A 562 -33.14 -26.99 -5.16
C TYR A 562 -33.60 -25.58 -5.50
N LEU A 563 -33.99 -25.35 -6.75
CA LEU A 563 -34.58 -24.09 -7.20
C LEU A 563 -35.99 -24.35 -7.71
N ARG A 564 -36.98 -23.68 -7.11
CA ARG A 564 -38.35 -23.69 -7.59
C ARG A 564 -38.66 -22.34 -8.22
N ILE A 565 -38.95 -22.35 -9.52
CA ILE A 565 -39.25 -21.17 -10.31
C ILE A 565 -40.70 -21.24 -10.78
N GLU A 566 -41.40 -20.12 -10.68
CA GLU A 566 -42.81 -19.97 -11.00
C GLU A 566 -42.96 -18.78 -11.95
N SER A 567 -43.47 -19.03 -13.15
CA SER A 567 -43.62 -18.04 -14.21
C SER A 567 -45.06 -17.95 -14.69
N GLU A 568 -45.56 -16.73 -14.89
CA GLU A 568 -46.84 -16.47 -15.54
C GLU A 568 -46.71 -16.58 -17.07
N LEU A 569 -47.53 -17.44 -17.70
CA LEU A 569 -47.54 -17.66 -19.15
C LEU A 569 -48.93 -17.33 -19.74
N PRO A 570 -49.03 -16.70 -20.94
CA PRO A 570 -50.32 -16.40 -21.57
C PRO A 570 -51.13 -17.66 -21.90
N ALA A 571 -52.46 -17.62 -21.70
CA ALA A 571 -53.36 -18.72 -22.04
C ALA A 571 -53.21 -19.21 -23.49
N ALA A 572 -53.03 -18.27 -24.43
CA ALA A 572 -52.82 -18.58 -25.85
C ALA A 572 -51.50 -19.31 -26.12
N LEU A 573 -50.45 -19.01 -25.34
CA LEU A 573 -49.19 -19.73 -25.40
C LEU A 573 -49.42 -21.13 -24.82
N MET A 574 -49.95 -21.21 -23.60
CA MET A 574 -50.23 -22.48 -22.88
C MET A 574 -51.08 -23.49 -23.66
N ALA A 575 -51.91 -23.03 -24.59
CA ALA A 575 -52.74 -23.88 -25.46
C ALA A 575 -51.99 -24.46 -26.69
N SER A 576 -50.74 -24.04 -26.93
CA SER A 576 -49.94 -24.48 -28.07
C SER A 576 -48.81 -25.40 -27.63
N ASP A 577 -48.91 -26.68 -27.96
CA ASP A 577 -47.84 -27.64 -27.69
C ASP A 577 -46.55 -27.31 -28.45
N VAL A 578 -46.63 -26.57 -29.56
CA VAL A 578 -45.46 -26.24 -30.41
C VAL A 578 -44.80 -24.92 -30.02
N ALA A 579 -45.57 -23.89 -29.65
CA ALA A 579 -45.03 -22.55 -29.41
C ALA A 579 -44.38 -22.41 -28.02
N VAL A 580 -44.97 -22.99 -26.98
CA VAL A 580 -44.48 -22.90 -25.59
C VAL A 580 -43.00 -23.33 -25.47
N PRO A 581 -42.57 -24.49 -26.01
CA PRO A 581 -41.19 -24.95 -25.89
C PRO A 581 -40.18 -24.18 -26.75
N GLN A 582 -40.65 -23.44 -27.77
CA GLN A 582 -39.81 -22.64 -28.65
C GLN A 582 -39.63 -21.20 -28.16
N GLN A 583 -40.55 -20.71 -27.32
CA GLN A 583 -40.59 -19.33 -26.89
C GLN A 583 -40.19 -19.11 -25.43
N GLU A 584 -40.14 -20.15 -24.60
CA GLU A 584 -39.88 -20.03 -23.15
C GLU A 584 -38.65 -20.81 -22.71
N SER A 585 -37.75 -20.14 -22.00
CA SER A 585 -36.67 -20.77 -21.25
C SER A 585 -36.40 -20.07 -19.92
N LEU A 586 -35.90 -20.84 -18.96
CA LEU A 586 -35.31 -20.35 -17.72
C LEU A 586 -33.82 -20.62 -17.76
N ASP A 587 -33.02 -19.60 -17.43
CA ASP A 587 -31.57 -19.69 -17.35
C ASP A 587 -31.11 -19.48 -15.90
N ILE A 588 -30.37 -20.45 -15.38
CA ILE A 588 -29.82 -20.43 -14.03
C ILE A 588 -28.30 -20.35 -14.16
N TYR A 589 -27.73 -19.29 -13.59
CA TYR A 589 -26.29 -19.08 -13.52
C TYR A 589 -25.81 -19.27 -12.09
N LEU A 590 -24.84 -20.16 -11.87
CA LEU A 590 -24.26 -20.41 -10.54
C LEU A 590 -22.74 -20.33 -10.61
N ALA A 591 -22.15 -19.57 -9.69
CA ALA A 591 -20.72 -19.43 -9.47
C ALA A 591 -20.43 -19.65 -7.97
N PRO A 592 -20.30 -20.92 -7.52
CA PRO A 592 -20.02 -21.24 -6.13
C PRO A 592 -18.60 -20.84 -5.72
N VAL A 593 -18.42 -20.42 -4.46
CA VAL A 593 -17.21 -19.70 -3.95
C VAL A 593 -15.95 -20.57 -3.81
N ALA A 594 -16.03 -21.89 -3.90
CA ALA A 594 -14.88 -22.77 -3.70
C ALA A 594 -13.91 -22.75 -4.91
N GLY A 595 -13.03 -21.73 -4.95
CA GLY A 595 -11.73 -21.78 -5.61
C GLY A 595 -11.69 -21.87 -7.14
N ARG A 596 -12.74 -21.48 -7.86
CA ARG A 596 -12.73 -21.52 -9.34
C ARG A 596 -13.42 -20.30 -9.95
N ASP A 597 -12.84 -19.77 -11.03
CA ASP A 597 -13.49 -18.81 -11.95
C ASP A 597 -14.60 -19.46 -12.79
N VAL A 598 -15.20 -20.55 -12.32
CA VAL A 598 -16.16 -21.34 -13.08
C VAL A 598 -17.57 -20.81 -12.84
N CYS A 599 -18.32 -20.60 -13.92
CA CYS A 599 -19.74 -20.33 -13.87
C CYS A 599 -20.49 -21.42 -14.63
N TYR A 600 -21.49 -22.01 -13.99
CA TYR A 600 -22.36 -23.01 -14.53
C TYR A 600 -23.66 -22.37 -15.01
N ARG A 601 -24.10 -22.72 -16.21
CA ARG A 601 -25.40 -22.35 -16.78
C ARG A 601 -26.25 -23.59 -16.89
N PHE A 602 -27.47 -23.52 -16.38
CA PHE A 602 -28.52 -24.52 -16.58
C PHE A 602 -29.71 -23.85 -17.24
N THR A 603 -30.12 -24.36 -18.39
CA THR A 603 -31.27 -23.87 -19.14
C THR A 603 -32.35 -24.94 -19.12
N VAL A 604 -33.56 -24.57 -18.72
CA VAL A 604 -34.75 -25.45 -18.77
C VAL A 604 -35.85 -24.81 -19.58
N GLY A 605 -36.48 -25.60 -20.44
CA GLY A 605 -37.73 -25.27 -21.11
C GLY A 605 -38.94 -25.92 -20.42
N PRO A 606 -40.14 -25.60 -20.89
CA PRO A 606 -41.40 -26.04 -20.28
C PRO A 606 -41.73 -27.53 -20.47
N ARG A 607 -41.02 -28.26 -21.34
CA ARG A 607 -41.17 -29.71 -21.55
C ARG A 607 -40.14 -30.52 -20.76
N ALA A 608 -40.50 -31.75 -20.40
CA ALA A 608 -39.69 -32.68 -19.60
C ALA A 608 -38.38 -33.17 -20.26
N GLU A 609 -38.13 -32.86 -21.53
CA GLU A 609 -36.84 -33.12 -22.21
C GLU A 609 -36.09 -31.87 -22.72
N SER A 610 -36.68 -30.67 -22.58
CA SER A 610 -36.00 -29.41 -22.91
C SER A 610 -35.07 -28.96 -21.77
N LYS A 611 -33.86 -29.50 -21.73
CA LYS A 611 -32.78 -29.00 -20.86
C LYS A 611 -31.45 -28.91 -21.60
N SER A 612 -30.64 -27.93 -21.25
CA SER A 612 -29.23 -27.85 -21.64
C SER A 612 -28.40 -27.27 -20.52
N ASP A 613 -27.12 -27.56 -20.52
CA ASP A 613 -26.16 -27.03 -19.57
C ASP A 613 -24.86 -26.62 -20.26
N ALA A 614 -24.10 -25.77 -19.58
CA ALA A 614 -22.78 -25.35 -20.03
C ALA A 614 -21.99 -24.83 -18.83
N ALA A 615 -20.66 -24.80 -18.94
CA ALA A 615 -19.81 -24.18 -17.95
C ALA A 615 -18.77 -23.27 -18.62
N SER A 616 -18.54 -22.09 -18.07
CA SER A 616 -17.44 -21.19 -18.44
C SER A 616 -16.34 -21.23 -17.38
N GLY A 617 -15.09 -20.93 -17.75
CA GLY A 617 -13.95 -20.91 -16.82
C GLY A 617 -13.30 -22.28 -16.54
N LEU A 618 -13.72 -23.34 -17.25
CA LEU A 618 -13.04 -24.64 -17.22
C LEU A 618 -11.81 -24.70 -18.15
N ILE A 619 -11.77 -23.84 -19.16
CA ILE A 619 -10.67 -23.72 -20.12
C ILE A 619 -9.67 -22.71 -19.60
N THR A 620 -8.53 -23.18 -19.09
CA THR A 620 -7.52 -22.35 -18.42
C THR A 620 -6.49 -21.73 -19.37
N ASP A 621 -6.40 -22.21 -20.61
CA ASP A 621 -5.53 -21.63 -21.63
C ASP A 621 -6.14 -20.31 -22.15
N ALA A 622 -5.45 -19.19 -21.91
CA ALA A 622 -5.88 -17.86 -22.34
C ALA A 622 -5.86 -17.66 -23.87
N MET A 623 -5.18 -18.54 -24.61
CA MET A 623 -5.10 -18.50 -26.07
C MET A 623 -6.16 -19.36 -26.77
N ASP A 624 -6.90 -20.23 -26.04
CA ASP A 624 -8.01 -20.99 -26.62
C ASP A 624 -9.17 -20.03 -26.97
N PRO A 625 -9.73 -20.05 -28.20
CA PRO A 625 -10.82 -19.15 -28.61
C PRO A 625 -12.12 -19.33 -27.81
N ARG A 626 -12.23 -20.38 -26.99
CA ARG A 626 -13.32 -20.66 -26.05
C ARG A 626 -13.00 -20.19 -24.62
N HIS A 627 -11.78 -19.71 -24.35
CA HIS A 627 -11.42 -19.13 -23.05
C HIS A 627 -12.41 -18.02 -22.65
N GLY A 628 -12.92 -18.10 -21.42
CA GLY A 628 -13.94 -17.20 -20.92
C GLY A 628 -15.36 -17.38 -21.50
N LYS A 629 -15.58 -18.31 -22.43
CA LYS A 629 -16.92 -18.63 -22.98
C LYS A 629 -17.52 -19.84 -22.27
N PHE A 630 -18.84 -19.99 -22.38
CA PHE A 630 -19.55 -21.19 -21.95
C PHE A 630 -19.27 -22.35 -22.92
N ASP A 631 -18.68 -23.41 -22.39
CA ASP A 631 -18.48 -24.68 -23.10
C ASP A 631 -19.80 -25.48 -23.07
N PRO A 632 -20.48 -25.65 -24.23
CA PRO A 632 -21.72 -26.42 -24.30
C PRO A 632 -21.49 -27.93 -24.19
N ASP A 633 -20.25 -28.41 -24.27
CA ASP A 633 -19.94 -29.83 -24.14
C ASP A 633 -19.87 -30.27 -22.66
N TRP A 634 -19.86 -29.31 -21.73
CA TRP A 634 -19.96 -29.62 -20.30
C TRP A 634 -21.36 -30.14 -19.96
N SER A 635 -21.43 -31.40 -19.53
CA SER A 635 -22.67 -32.06 -19.12
C SER A 635 -22.64 -32.45 -17.64
N GLY A 636 -23.53 -31.84 -16.86
CA GLY A 636 -23.70 -32.11 -15.44
C GLY A 636 -24.80 -33.13 -15.14
N ASP A 637 -24.63 -33.88 -14.05
CA ASP A 637 -25.70 -34.73 -13.50
C ASP A 637 -26.68 -33.89 -12.68
N TRP A 638 -27.72 -33.36 -13.30
CA TRP A 638 -28.78 -32.61 -12.63
C TRP A 638 -30.15 -33.03 -13.17
N LYS A 639 -31.16 -32.90 -12.30
CA LYS A 639 -32.54 -33.28 -12.61
C LYS A 639 -33.41 -32.05 -12.65
N TYR A 640 -34.47 -32.13 -13.43
CA TYR A 640 -35.50 -31.12 -13.42
C TYR A 640 -36.87 -31.75 -13.59
N ASP A 641 -37.87 -31.14 -12.95
CA ASP A 641 -39.28 -31.43 -13.17
C ASP A 641 -39.96 -30.13 -13.61
N THR A 642 -40.87 -30.23 -14.58
CA THR A 642 -41.64 -29.10 -15.08
C THR A 642 -43.12 -29.46 -15.11
N ARG A 643 -43.99 -28.51 -14.77
CA ARG A 643 -45.45 -28.65 -14.86
C ARG A 643 -46.07 -27.37 -15.41
N LEU A 644 -46.82 -27.53 -16.50
CA LEU A 644 -47.72 -26.50 -17.01
C LEU A 644 -49.08 -26.65 -16.30
N GLU A 645 -49.63 -25.53 -15.86
CA GLU A 645 -50.95 -25.42 -15.25
C GLU A 645 -51.78 -24.42 -16.08
N PRO A 646 -52.35 -24.87 -17.23
CA PRO A 646 -53.07 -24.00 -18.15
C PRO A 646 -54.24 -23.25 -17.49
N GLU A 647 -54.91 -23.87 -16.53
CA GLU A 647 -56.02 -23.31 -15.78
C GLU A 647 -55.61 -22.15 -14.85
N LYS A 648 -54.32 -22.02 -14.54
CA LYS A 648 -53.75 -20.94 -13.73
C LYS A 648 -52.82 -20.02 -14.50
N ASN A 649 -52.68 -20.21 -15.82
CA ASN A 649 -51.72 -19.47 -16.67
C ASN A 649 -50.29 -19.53 -16.09
N ARG A 650 -49.89 -20.71 -15.59
CA ARG A 650 -48.68 -20.84 -14.77
C ARG A 650 -47.78 -21.97 -15.25
N TRP A 651 -46.48 -21.70 -15.24
CA TRP A 651 -45.42 -22.68 -15.42
C TRP A 651 -44.59 -22.81 -14.14
N LEU A 652 -44.49 -24.04 -13.63
CA LEU A 652 -43.66 -24.40 -12.50
C LEU A 652 -42.47 -25.25 -12.96
N ALA A 653 -41.27 -24.89 -12.49
CA ALA A 653 -40.06 -25.67 -12.69
C ALA A 653 -39.39 -25.94 -11.34
N LEU A 654 -38.94 -27.18 -11.13
CA LEU A 654 -38.06 -27.58 -10.05
C LEU A 654 -36.75 -28.06 -10.63
N ILE A 655 -35.66 -27.37 -10.32
CA ILE A 655 -34.31 -27.74 -10.71
C ILE A 655 -33.61 -28.32 -9.48
N ARG A 656 -33.02 -29.50 -9.62
CA ARG A 656 -32.26 -30.21 -8.59
C ARG A 656 -30.81 -30.35 -9.04
N ILE A 657 -29.90 -29.67 -8.36
CA ILE A 657 -28.48 -29.59 -8.71
C ILE A 657 -27.67 -30.21 -7.57
N PRO A 658 -27.20 -31.46 -7.71
CA PRO A 658 -26.29 -32.06 -6.74
C PRO A 658 -25.02 -31.22 -6.57
N PHE A 659 -24.51 -31.10 -5.34
CA PHE A 659 -23.26 -30.36 -5.10
C PHE A 659 -22.08 -30.95 -5.85
N LYS A 660 -22.06 -32.28 -5.98
CA LYS A 660 -21.09 -33.04 -6.77
C LYS A 660 -21.05 -32.59 -8.23
N THR A 661 -22.19 -32.23 -8.81
CA THR A 661 -22.30 -31.76 -10.20
C THR A 661 -21.56 -30.46 -10.42
N LEU A 662 -21.56 -29.58 -9.42
CA LEU A 662 -20.83 -28.31 -9.43
C LEU A 662 -19.37 -28.47 -8.96
N GLY A 663 -18.92 -29.70 -8.66
CA GLY A 663 -17.58 -29.96 -8.13
C GLY A 663 -17.33 -29.35 -6.75
N VAL A 664 -18.38 -29.07 -5.97
CA VAL A 664 -18.28 -28.46 -4.64
C VAL A 664 -18.79 -29.39 -3.55
N GLU A 665 -18.33 -29.17 -2.32
CA GLU A 665 -18.94 -29.80 -1.15
C GLU A 665 -20.22 -29.06 -0.73
N ARG A 666 -20.99 -29.70 0.16
CA ARG A 666 -22.15 -29.06 0.80
C ARG A 666 -21.73 -27.73 1.45
N PRO A 667 -22.40 -26.61 1.14
CA PRO A 667 -22.14 -25.33 1.78
C PRO A 667 -22.38 -25.39 3.29
N ALA A 668 -21.44 -24.82 4.05
CA ALA A 668 -21.63 -24.59 5.48
C ALA A 668 -22.69 -23.49 5.72
N ALA A 669 -23.26 -23.46 6.92
CA ALA A 669 -24.10 -22.35 7.33
C ALA A 669 -23.33 -21.02 7.25
N GLY A 670 -23.96 -19.99 6.67
CA GLY A 670 -23.35 -18.69 6.40
C GLY A 670 -22.50 -18.64 5.13
N ALA A 671 -22.25 -19.78 4.46
CA ALA A 671 -21.63 -19.76 3.14
C ALA A 671 -22.57 -19.08 2.14
N PHE A 672 -22.00 -18.48 1.10
CA PHE A 672 -22.79 -17.91 0.01
C PHE A 672 -22.21 -18.32 -1.34
N TRP A 673 -23.06 -18.38 -2.36
CA TRP A 673 -22.68 -18.54 -3.76
C TRP A 673 -23.07 -17.31 -4.56
N ARG A 674 -22.39 -17.06 -5.67
CA ARG A 674 -22.82 -16.05 -6.64
C ARG A 674 -23.69 -16.71 -7.69
N GLY A 675 -24.64 -15.97 -8.24
CA GLY A 675 -25.46 -16.49 -9.33
C GLY A 675 -26.53 -15.53 -9.79
N ASN A 676 -27.25 -15.95 -10.82
CA ASN A 676 -28.42 -15.23 -11.30
C ASN A 676 -29.49 -16.20 -11.79
N LEU A 677 -30.73 -15.75 -11.79
CA LEU A 677 -31.87 -16.49 -12.31
C LEU A 677 -32.51 -15.62 -13.37
N GLY A 678 -32.72 -16.18 -14.54
CA GLY A 678 -33.27 -15.50 -15.70
C GLY A 678 -34.45 -16.25 -16.31
N ARG A 679 -35.36 -15.51 -16.94
CA ARG A 679 -36.35 -16.04 -17.87
C ARG A 679 -36.22 -15.32 -19.19
N VAL A 680 -36.30 -16.08 -20.29
CA VAL A 680 -36.32 -15.55 -21.65
C VAL A 680 -37.64 -15.93 -22.29
N HIS A 681 -38.37 -14.92 -22.77
CA HIS A 681 -39.54 -15.10 -23.64
C HIS A 681 -39.23 -14.54 -25.02
N VAL A 682 -39.31 -15.39 -26.06
CA VAL A 682 -39.05 -15.02 -27.45
C VAL A 682 -40.38 -14.95 -28.21
N ALA A 683 -41.00 -13.77 -28.23
CA ALA A 683 -42.24 -13.56 -28.99
C ALA A 683 -42.00 -13.52 -30.51
N SER A 684 -40.82 -13.02 -30.92
CA SER A 684 -40.30 -12.97 -32.29
C SER A 684 -38.80 -12.64 -32.24
N PRO A 685 -38.01 -12.82 -33.32
CA PRO A 685 -36.58 -12.47 -33.34
C PRO A 685 -36.27 -11.04 -32.85
N ASP A 686 -37.15 -10.08 -33.16
CA ASP A 686 -37.00 -8.66 -32.76
C ASP A 686 -37.70 -8.29 -31.44
N ARG A 687 -38.34 -9.24 -30.75
CA ARG A 687 -39.05 -9.00 -29.48
C ARG A 687 -38.76 -10.11 -28.50
N ILE A 688 -37.70 -9.89 -27.73
CA ILE A 688 -37.28 -10.77 -26.65
C ILE A 688 -37.54 -10.03 -25.34
N GLU A 689 -38.26 -10.67 -24.42
CA GLU A 689 -38.40 -10.22 -23.04
C GLU A 689 -37.44 -11.04 -22.18
N ARG A 690 -36.52 -10.37 -21.47
CA ARG A 690 -35.66 -11.03 -20.48
C ARG A 690 -35.90 -10.43 -19.10
N SER A 691 -36.12 -11.30 -18.14
CA SER A 691 -36.15 -10.93 -16.73
C SER A 691 -35.01 -11.63 -16.00
N VAL A 692 -34.39 -10.92 -15.05
CA VAL A 692 -33.21 -11.36 -14.30
C VAL A 692 -33.35 -10.93 -12.85
N TRP A 693 -32.93 -11.78 -11.93
CA TRP A 693 -33.09 -11.53 -10.50
C TRP A 693 -32.27 -10.32 -10.01
N SER A 694 -30.95 -10.32 -10.25
CA SER A 694 -30.03 -9.33 -9.68
C SER A 694 -29.53 -8.29 -10.70
N ALA A 695 -30.41 -7.81 -11.60
CA ALA A 695 -30.04 -6.76 -12.55
C ALA A 695 -29.79 -5.38 -11.89
N THR A 696 -28.81 -4.65 -12.42
CA THR A 696 -28.50 -3.24 -12.16
C THR A 696 -28.74 -2.41 -13.43
N ALA A 697 -28.64 -1.08 -13.35
CA ALA A 697 -28.79 -0.20 -14.51
C ALA A 697 -27.75 -0.45 -15.62
N SER A 698 -26.59 -1.07 -15.30
CA SER A 698 -25.53 -1.40 -16.25
C SER A 698 -25.57 -2.84 -16.74
N THR A 699 -26.46 -3.69 -16.23
CA THR A 699 -26.56 -5.10 -16.64
C THR A 699 -27.00 -5.19 -18.10
N LYS A 700 -26.12 -5.74 -18.95
CA LYS A 700 -26.38 -5.94 -20.39
C LYS A 700 -26.87 -7.36 -20.72
N ALA A 701 -26.57 -8.34 -19.87
CA ALA A 701 -26.90 -9.74 -20.09
C ALA A 701 -27.11 -10.48 -18.76
N ALA A 702 -27.84 -11.60 -18.79
CA ALA A 702 -28.16 -12.39 -17.60
C ALA A 702 -26.94 -13.12 -17.00
N ASP A 703 -25.93 -13.39 -17.81
CA ASP A 703 -24.68 -14.08 -17.47
C ASP A 703 -23.54 -13.11 -17.06
N ASP A 704 -23.80 -11.81 -17.01
CA ASP A 704 -22.86 -10.83 -16.49
C ASP A 704 -22.59 -11.07 -15.00
N ARG A 705 -21.39 -11.59 -14.71
CA ARG A 705 -20.94 -11.96 -13.35
C ARG A 705 -20.89 -10.77 -12.39
N ASN A 706 -20.70 -9.56 -12.90
CA ASN A 706 -20.73 -8.33 -12.10
C ASN A 706 -22.14 -8.06 -11.56
N SER A 707 -23.16 -8.54 -12.27
CA SER A 707 -24.56 -8.40 -11.93
C SER A 707 -25.11 -9.61 -11.16
N PHE A 708 -24.28 -10.57 -10.75
CA PHE A 708 -24.73 -11.72 -9.98
C PHE A 708 -25.17 -11.32 -8.56
N GLY A 709 -26.26 -11.92 -8.11
CA GLY A 709 -26.70 -11.86 -6.72
C GLY A 709 -25.98 -12.90 -5.86
N GLU A 710 -26.31 -12.91 -4.57
CA GLU A 710 -25.73 -13.77 -3.54
C GLU A 710 -26.78 -14.76 -3.01
N LEU A 711 -26.55 -16.06 -3.18
CA LEU A 711 -27.32 -17.15 -2.58
C LEU A 711 -26.69 -17.50 -1.23
N VAL A 712 -27.32 -17.17 -0.10
CA VAL A 712 -26.76 -17.34 1.25
C VAL A 712 -27.37 -18.55 1.95
N PHE A 713 -26.56 -19.53 2.32
CA PHE A 713 -26.99 -20.79 2.93
C PHE A 713 -27.18 -20.63 4.45
N GLU A 714 -28.37 -20.92 4.96
CA GLU A 714 -28.68 -20.79 6.39
C GLU A 714 -28.40 -22.09 7.17
N ALA A 715 -28.06 -21.97 8.46
CA ALA A 715 -27.93 -23.11 9.35
C ALA A 715 -29.28 -23.81 9.56
N ALA A 716 -29.28 -25.14 9.63
CA ALA A 716 -30.28 -25.81 10.46
C ALA A 716 -30.06 -25.38 11.91
N SER A 717 -31.13 -25.08 12.63
CA SER A 717 -31.07 -24.76 14.04
C SER A 717 -30.37 -25.89 14.82
N GLY A 718 -29.14 -25.66 15.29
CA GLY A 718 -28.56 -26.36 16.45
C GLY A 718 -27.50 -27.47 16.24
N ALA A 719 -26.49 -27.35 15.36
CA ALA A 719 -25.37 -28.31 15.34
C ALA A 719 -23.99 -27.67 15.06
N ALA A 720 -22.97 -28.11 15.81
CA ALA A 720 -21.57 -27.72 15.67
C ALA A 720 -20.89 -28.42 14.46
N PRO A 721 -19.83 -27.81 13.85
CA PRO A 721 -19.28 -28.30 12.59
C PRO A 721 -18.42 -29.57 12.76
N PRO A 722 -18.47 -30.51 11.80
CA PRO A 722 -17.62 -31.71 11.77
C PRO A 722 -16.18 -31.38 11.31
N PRO A 723 -15.20 -32.28 11.56
CA PRO A 723 -13.83 -32.11 11.09
C PRO A 723 -13.75 -32.06 9.55
N PRO A 724 -12.74 -31.37 8.98
CA PRO A 724 -12.65 -31.11 7.54
C PRO A 724 -12.51 -32.39 6.72
N LYS A 725 -13.22 -32.46 5.59
CA LYS A 725 -13.13 -33.55 4.61
C LYS A 725 -11.84 -33.41 3.78
N LYS A 726 -11.23 -34.55 3.43
CA LYS A 726 -10.05 -34.62 2.54
C LYS A 726 -10.35 -33.97 1.16
N SER A 727 -9.42 -33.15 0.66
CA SER A 727 -9.57 -32.44 -0.62
C SER A 727 -9.59 -33.38 -1.83
N LEU A 728 -10.10 -32.93 -2.98
CA LEU A 728 -10.09 -33.71 -4.23
C LEU A 728 -8.65 -34.04 -4.67
N LEU A 729 -7.72 -33.09 -4.50
CA LEU A 729 -6.31 -33.30 -4.83
C LEU A 729 -5.69 -34.35 -3.92
N GLN A 730 -6.01 -34.33 -2.62
CA GLN A 730 -5.57 -35.36 -1.67
C GLN A 730 -6.09 -36.74 -2.05
N LYS A 731 -7.35 -36.86 -2.48
CA LYS A 731 -7.92 -38.12 -3.00
C LYS A 731 -7.24 -38.55 -4.31
N THR A 732 -6.99 -37.60 -5.21
CA THR A 732 -6.33 -37.86 -6.51
C THR A 732 -4.90 -38.35 -6.30
N ARG A 733 -4.13 -37.72 -5.41
CA ARG A 733 -2.80 -38.21 -5.01
C ARG A 733 -2.89 -39.61 -4.40
N GLU A 734 -3.81 -39.83 -3.47
CA GLU A 734 -4.00 -41.14 -2.83
C GLU A 734 -4.39 -42.23 -3.85
N ASP A 735 -5.13 -41.88 -4.90
CA ASP A 735 -5.50 -42.78 -5.99
C ASP A 735 -4.34 -43.00 -6.97
N LEU A 736 -3.66 -41.95 -7.43
CA LEU A 736 -2.44 -42.03 -8.27
C LEU A 736 -1.33 -42.81 -7.59
N TYR A 737 -1.17 -42.63 -6.27
CA TYR A 737 -0.26 -43.41 -5.46
C TYR A 737 -0.65 -44.89 -5.41
N ARG A 738 -1.95 -45.20 -5.41
CA ARG A 738 -2.45 -46.59 -5.37
C ARG A 738 -2.37 -47.30 -6.72
N THR A 739 -2.49 -46.57 -7.83
CA THR A 739 -2.64 -47.16 -9.18
C THR A 739 -1.41 -46.98 -10.08
N GLY A 740 -0.59 -45.95 -9.85
CA GLY A 740 0.59 -45.63 -10.69
C GLY A 740 1.94 -45.95 -10.04
N PHE A 741 1.95 -46.32 -8.76
CA PHE A 741 3.15 -46.74 -8.04
C PHE A 741 2.97 -48.15 -7.54
N ASP A 742 3.89 -49.03 -7.92
CA ASP A 742 4.10 -50.26 -7.16
C ASP A 742 5.52 -50.21 -6.60
N ILE A 743 5.64 -50.35 -5.28
CA ILE A 743 6.96 -50.45 -4.64
C ILE A 743 7.68 -51.62 -5.32
N PRO A 744 8.92 -51.44 -5.85
CA PRO A 744 9.60 -52.53 -6.55
C PRO A 744 9.67 -53.78 -5.66
N ALA A 745 9.58 -54.97 -6.26
CA ALA A 745 9.41 -56.21 -5.52
C ALA A 745 10.54 -56.44 -4.49
N GLU A 746 11.75 -55.99 -4.81
CA GLU A 746 12.93 -56.04 -3.93
C GLU A 746 12.83 -55.11 -2.71
N TRP A 747 11.96 -54.10 -2.72
CA TRP A 747 11.72 -53.19 -1.60
C TRP A 747 10.58 -53.63 -0.67
N LYS A 748 9.63 -54.44 -1.17
CA LYS A 748 8.47 -54.91 -0.40
C LYS A 748 8.83 -55.86 0.76
N ASN A 749 9.96 -56.57 0.65
CA ASN A 749 10.39 -57.61 1.59
C ASN A 749 11.77 -57.32 2.22
N LEU A 750 12.16 -56.05 2.36
CA LEU A 750 13.48 -55.70 2.89
C LEU A 750 13.64 -56.14 4.36
N PRO A 751 14.72 -56.87 4.70
CA PRO A 751 15.04 -57.11 6.10
C PRO A 751 15.52 -55.79 6.74
N ASN A 752 14.79 -55.32 7.75
CA ASN A 752 15.12 -54.13 8.54
C ASN A 752 15.16 -52.80 7.74
N PRO A 753 14.06 -52.32 7.13
CA PRO A 753 14.02 -50.94 6.63
C PRO A 753 14.18 -49.96 7.79
N LEU A 754 14.72 -48.76 7.53
CA LEU A 754 14.62 -47.71 8.54
C LEU A 754 13.13 -47.44 8.84
N PRO A 755 12.76 -47.14 10.09
CA PRO A 755 11.44 -46.56 10.36
C PRO A 755 11.22 -45.41 9.39
N THR A 756 10.01 -45.17 8.90
CA THR A 756 9.71 -44.02 8.03
C THR A 756 9.49 -42.77 8.89
N PRO A 757 10.47 -41.88 9.15
CA PRO A 757 10.21 -40.62 9.85
C PRO A 757 9.50 -39.58 8.95
N PHE A 758 9.08 -39.94 7.75
CA PHE A 758 8.83 -38.96 6.71
C PHE A 758 7.39 -38.46 6.62
N GLY A 759 6.54 -38.65 7.63
CA GLY A 759 5.15 -38.20 7.58
C GLY A 759 5.01 -36.67 7.45
N VAL A 760 5.90 -35.91 8.09
CA VAL A 760 5.96 -34.44 8.00
C VAL A 760 7.42 -34.00 7.98
N TRP A 761 7.80 -33.24 6.97
CA TRP A 761 9.11 -32.60 6.80
C TRP A 761 8.95 -31.11 7.06
N ILE A 762 10.07 -30.39 7.06
CA ILE A 762 10.03 -28.93 6.94
C ILE A 762 10.31 -28.54 5.48
N PHE A 763 9.64 -27.49 5.03
CA PHE A 763 9.67 -27.03 3.65
C PHE A 763 9.86 -25.51 3.57
N ARG A 764 10.60 -25.06 2.56
CA ARG A 764 10.77 -23.64 2.25
C ARG A 764 10.80 -23.42 0.75
N THR A 765 10.03 -22.46 0.25
CA THR A 765 10.11 -22.02 -1.15
C THR A 765 11.42 -21.26 -1.39
N ASP A 766 11.97 -21.41 -2.58
CA ASP A 766 13.24 -20.81 -3.00
C ASP A 766 13.09 -20.15 -4.38
N PRO A 767 12.18 -19.15 -4.53
CA PRO A 767 11.90 -18.51 -5.82
C PRO A 767 13.09 -17.76 -6.41
N LEU A 768 14.13 -17.55 -5.61
CA LEU A 768 15.36 -16.87 -6.01
C LEU A 768 16.58 -17.81 -6.02
N GLU A 769 16.37 -19.12 -5.86
CA GLU A 769 17.39 -20.17 -5.90
C GLU A 769 18.60 -19.94 -4.95
N GLN A 770 18.35 -19.35 -3.79
CA GLN A 770 19.35 -19.01 -2.79
C GLN A 770 19.74 -20.19 -1.90
N GLY A 771 18.94 -21.25 -1.81
CA GLY A 771 19.13 -22.33 -0.84
C GLY A 771 20.45 -23.09 -1.00
N LEU A 772 20.98 -23.22 -2.22
CA LEU A 772 22.32 -23.77 -2.44
C LEU A 772 23.41 -22.86 -1.89
N LYS A 773 23.28 -21.55 -2.15
CA LYS A 773 24.22 -20.52 -1.71
C LYS A 773 24.22 -20.37 -0.18
N GLU A 774 23.05 -20.43 0.44
CA GLU A 774 22.87 -20.36 1.88
C GLU A 774 23.15 -21.69 2.59
N GLY A 775 23.45 -22.75 1.85
CA GLY A 775 23.82 -24.04 2.42
C GLY A 775 22.65 -24.77 3.07
N TRP A 776 21.41 -24.61 2.61
CA TRP A 776 20.23 -25.28 3.17
C TRP A 776 20.32 -26.82 3.11
N HIS A 777 21.16 -27.35 2.23
CA HIS A 777 21.51 -28.77 2.16
C HIS A 777 22.34 -29.28 3.36
N ARG A 778 22.93 -28.41 4.17
CA ARG A 778 23.89 -28.74 5.23
C ARG A 778 23.22 -28.95 6.60
N PRO A 779 23.88 -29.65 7.54
CA PRO A 779 23.49 -29.66 8.94
C PRO A 779 23.58 -28.27 9.60
N GLY A 780 22.76 -28.03 10.64
CA GLY A 780 22.85 -26.82 11.47
C GLY A 780 22.23 -25.54 10.89
N VAL A 781 21.42 -25.64 9.83
CA VAL A 781 20.70 -24.51 9.22
C VAL A 781 19.50 -24.11 10.11
N PRO A 782 19.28 -22.81 10.40
CA PRO A 782 18.10 -22.35 11.12
C PRO A 782 16.78 -22.67 10.41
N GLU A 783 15.79 -23.16 11.16
CA GLU A 783 14.53 -23.69 10.62
C GLU A 783 13.31 -22.78 10.90
N ALA A 784 13.51 -21.57 11.43
CA ALA A 784 12.43 -20.68 11.88
C ALA A 784 11.45 -20.23 10.77
N ASP A 785 11.94 -20.11 9.53
CA ASP A 785 11.15 -19.69 8.37
C ASP A 785 10.66 -20.88 7.52
N TRP A 786 10.78 -22.11 8.03
CA TRP A 786 10.36 -23.32 7.33
C TRP A 786 8.98 -23.76 7.80
N LEU A 787 8.16 -24.18 6.85
CA LEU A 787 6.78 -24.61 7.08
C LEU A 787 6.72 -26.13 7.23
N PRO A 788 5.85 -26.69 8.10
CA PRO A 788 5.61 -28.12 8.10
C PRO A 788 4.96 -28.56 6.79
N MET A 789 5.45 -29.65 6.21
CA MET A 789 5.00 -30.18 4.92
C MET A 789 4.82 -31.70 5.01
N PRO A 790 3.59 -32.23 4.86
CA PRO A 790 3.38 -33.66 4.83
C PRO A 790 4.13 -34.32 3.66
N VAL A 791 4.70 -35.50 3.86
CA VAL A 791 5.28 -36.30 2.77
C VAL A 791 4.75 -37.74 2.92
N PRO A 792 4.05 -38.29 1.92
CA PRO A 792 3.78 -37.72 0.59
C PRO A 792 2.71 -36.62 0.58
N SER A 793 2.96 -35.54 -0.15
CA SER A 793 1.92 -34.57 -0.56
C SER A 793 2.34 -33.77 -1.80
N PHE A 794 1.37 -33.28 -2.55
CA PHE A 794 1.60 -32.18 -3.48
C PHE A 794 1.69 -30.84 -2.72
N TRP A 795 2.46 -29.88 -3.22
CA TRP A 795 2.48 -28.51 -2.65
C TRP A 795 1.09 -27.89 -2.62
N ALA A 796 0.31 -28.11 -3.69
CA ALA A 796 -1.05 -27.61 -3.84
C ALA A 796 -2.08 -28.23 -2.86
N GLU A 797 -1.73 -29.28 -2.11
CA GLU A 797 -2.56 -29.77 -0.99
C GLU A 797 -2.44 -28.90 0.26
N THR A 798 -1.42 -28.04 0.33
CA THR A 798 -1.11 -27.21 1.49
C THR A 798 -1.36 -25.73 1.17
N GLU A 799 -2.29 -25.09 1.88
CA GLU A 799 -2.70 -23.69 1.62
C GLU A 799 -1.52 -22.70 1.64
N ALA A 800 -0.53 -22.93 2.51
CA ALA A 800 0.63 -22.06 2.67
C ALA A 800 1.59 -22.07 1.46
N VAL A 801 1.55 -23.12 0.62
CA VAL A 801 2.42 -23.23 -0.58
C VAL A 801 1.59 -23.11 -1.86
N GLY A 802 0.42 -23.75 -1.91
CA GLY A 802 -0.49 -23.66 -3.04
C GLY A 802 0.12 -24.17 -4.35
N LYS A 803 -0.24 -23.55 -5.47
CA LYS A 803 0.25 -23.91 -6.81
C LYS A 803 1.59 -23.22 -7.14
N TYR A 804 2.51 -23.23 -6.19
CA TYR A 804 3.81 -22.62 -6.39
C TYR A 804 4.59 -23.34 -7.50
N GLU A 805 5.06 -22.58 -8.48
CA GLU A 805 5.99 -23.03 -9.52
C GLU A 805 7.35 -22.40 -9.25
N GLY A 806 8.40 -23.23 -9.24
CA GLY A 806 9.77 -22.83 -8.93
C GLY A 806 10.51 -23.88 -8.09
N VAL A 807 11.55 -23.44 -7.40
CA VAL A 807 12.39 -24.30 -6.56
C VAL A 807 11.87 -24.33 -5.12
N GLY A 808 11.74 -25.51 -4.53
CA GLY A 808 11.41 -25.70 -3.13
C GLY A 808 12.42 -26.62 -2.45
N TRP A 809 12.63 -26.43 -1.15
CA TRP A 809 13.52 -27.26 -0.35
C TRP A 809 12.75 -28.00 0.73
N TYR A 810 13.06 -29.27 0.84
CA TYR A 810 12.60 -30.16 1.91
C TYR A 810 13.77 -30.51 2.81
N ARG A 811 13.56 -30.53 4.13
CA ARG A 811 14.55 -31.04 5.10
C ARG A 811 13.88 -31.93 6.14
N THR A 812 14.61 -32.94 6.57
CA THR A 812 14.22 -33.84 7.65
C THR A 812 15.47 -34.47 8.28
N THR A 813 15.31 -35.09 9.45
CA THR A 813 16.40 -35.79 10.14
C THR A 813 16.06 -37.26 10.34
N PHE A 814 17.07 -38.13 10.25
CA PHE A 814 16.91 -39.57 10.43
C PHE A 814 18.17 -40.19 11.05
N THR A 815 18.04 -41.30 11.76
CA THR A 815 19.17 -41.98 12.41
C THR A 815 19.43 -43.31 11.73
N VAL A 816 20.68 -43.53 11.27
CA VAL A 816 21.12 -44.83 10.75
C VAL A 816 21.63 -45.69 11.90
N PRO A 817 21.17 -46.94 12.07
CA PRO A 817 21.64 -47.85 13.11
C PRO A 817 23.17 -48.05 13.10
N ALA A 818 23.78 -48.13 14.28
CA ALA A 818 25.23 -48.25 14.42
C ALA A 818 25.79 -49.58 13.87
N ASP A 819 24.99 -50.63 13.85
CA ASP A 819 25.32 -51.96 13.30
C ASP A 819 25.34 -51.97 11.74
N TRP A 820 24.92 -50.88 11.10
CA TRP A 820 25.02 -50.69 9.65
C TRP A 820 26.34 -50.05 9.22
N LYS A 821 27.28 -49.82 10.15
CA LYS A 821 28.57 -49.19 9.88
C LYS A 821 29.27 -49.84 8.68
N GLY A 822 29.65 -49.01 7.70
CA GLY A 822 30.32 -49.45 6.48
C GLY A 822 29.39 -49.97 5.37
N ARG A 823 28.07 -49.99 5.58
CA ARG A 823 27.07 -50.31 4.55
C ARG A 823 26.61 -49.03 3.84
N THR A 824 26.27 -49.17 2.56
CA THR A 824 25.68 -48.07 1.77
C THR A 824 24.21 -47.94 2.15
N LEU A 825 23.73 -46.72 2.38
CA LEU A 825 22.31 -46.46 2.57
C LEU A 825 21.69 -46.16 1.21
N ARG A 826 20.67 -46.90 0.81
CA ARG A 826 19.91 -46.61 -0.40
C ARG A 826 18.58 -45.98 -0.02
N LEU A 827 18.29 -44.83 -0.61
CA LEU A 827 17.00 -44.13 -0.52
C LEU A 827 16.20 -44.42 -1.78
N LEU A 828 14.92 -44.76 -1.65
CA LEU A 828 13.96 -44.83 -2.74
C LEU A 828 13.01 -43.65 -2.62
N PHE A 829 12.96 -42.81 -3.65
CA PHE A 829 11.92 -41.82 -3.83
C PHE A 829 10.87 -42.43 -4.76
N GLY A 830 9.64 -42.58 -4.27
CA GLY A 830 8.57 -43.15 -5.08
C GLY A 830 8.23 -42.30 -6.31
N ALA A 831 8.34 -40.98 -6.16
CA ALA A 831 8.31 -39.95 -7.20
C ALA A 831 8.51 -38.58 -6.53
N VAL A 832 9.05 -37.65 -7.30
CA VAL A 832 9.08 -36.22 -6.98
C VAL A 832 8.55 -35.51 -8.21
N ASP A 833 7.66 -34.54 -8.04
CA ASP A 833 7.09 -33.80 -9.18
C ASP A 833 8.22 -33.01 -9.86
N GLU A 834 8.49 -33.39 -11.10
CA GLU A 834 9.60 -33.00 -11.98
C GLU A 834 11.02 -33.31 -11.49
N GLN A 835 11.79 -32.32 -11.02
CA GLN A 835 13.25 -32.45 -10.87
C GLN A 835 13.67 -32.40 -9.41
N ALA A 836 14.65 -33.23 -9.02
CA ALA A 836 15.14 -33.30 -7.64
C ALA A 836 16.67 -33.43 -7.53
N TRP A 837 17.23 -32.77 -6.52
CA TRP A 837 18.61 -32.96 -6.05
C TRP A 837 18.59 -33.39 -4.60
N VAL A 838 19.16 -34.56 -4.32
CA VAL A 838 19.13 -35.20 -3.00
C VAL A 838 20.47 -35.02 -2.32
N TYR A 839 20.45 -34.46 -1.11
CA TYR A 839 21.63 -34.22 -0.29
C TYR A 839 21.53 -34.98 1.04
N VAL A 840 22.63 -35.58 1.48
CA VAL A 840 22.76 -36.14 2.82
C VAL A 840 23.94 -35.50 3.53
N ASN A 841 23.69 -34.91 4.69
CA ASN A 841 24.68 -34.17 5.48
C ASN A 841 25.47 -33.12 4.67
N GLY A 842 24.82 -32.50 3.68
CA GLY A 842 25.43 -31.50 2.81
C GLY A 842 26.13 -32.06 1.56
N HIS A 843 26.19 -33.37 1.37
CA HIS A 843 26.77 -33.99 0.18
C HIS A 843 25.67 -34.33 -0.83
N LEU A 844 25.82 -33.89 -2.09
CA LEU A 844 24.93 -34.28 -3.18
C LEU A 844 25.13 -35.77 -3.49
N VAL A 845 24.08 -36.58 -3.36
CA VAL A 845 24.13 -38.04 -3.56
C VAL A 845 23.35 -38.51 -4.78
N ARG A 846 22.41 -37.71 -5.27
CA ARG A 846 21.63 -38.01 -6.49
C ARG A 846 21.06 -36.76 -7.14
N GLU A 847 21.09 -36.75 -8.47
CA GLU A 847 20.33 -35.83 -9.31
C GLU A 847 19.29 -36.64 -10.10
N HIS A 848 18.02 -36.24 -9.99
CA HIS A 848 16.90 -36.73 -10.79
C HIS A 848 16.41 -35.54 -11.63
N THR A 849 17.07 -35.30 -12.76
CA THR A 849 16.91 -34.09 -13.57
C THR A 849 16.90 -34.45 -15.05
N GLU A 850 16.44 -33.54 -15.89
CA GLU A 850 16.49 -33.76 -17.35
C GLU A 850 17.94 -33.95 -17.83
N GLN A 851 18.87 -33.21 -17.21
CA GLN A 851 20.30 -33.30 -17.50
C GLN A 851 20.91 -34.63 -17.06
N SER A 852 20.54 -35.15 -15.89
CA SER A 852 21.15 -36.37 -15.35
C SER A 852 20.57 -37.65 -15.96
N GLU A 853 19.32 -37.64 -16.41
CA GLU A 853 18.61 -38.84 -16.90
C GLU A 853 18.20 -38.78 -18.38
N GLY A 854 18.28 -37.62 -19.04
CA GLY A 854 17.86 -37.48 -20.45
C GLY A 854 16.36 -37.66 -20.69
N LYS A 855 15.54 -37.52 -19.64
CA LYS A 855 14.07 -37.60 -19.69
C LYS A 855 13.47 -36.21 -19.56
N SER A 856 12.30 -35.99 -20.14
CA SER A 856 11.56 -34.73 -19.98
C SER A 856 10.97 -34.58 -18.57
N PHE A 857 10.69 -33.35 -18.13
CA PHE A 857 9.97 -33.11 -16.85
C PHE A 857 8.63 -33.87 -16.77
N GLY A 858 7.94 -34.03 -17.92
CA GLY A 858 6.69 -34.81 -18.04
C GLY A 858 6.85 -36.33 -17.87
N GLU A 859 8.08 -36.84 -17.92
CA GLU A 859 8.42 -38.22 -17.56
C GLU A 859 8.96 -38.33 -16.14
N LEU A 860 9.74 -37.35 -15.69
CA LEU A 860 10.39 -37.37 -14.38
C LEU A 860 9.39 -37.31 -13.22
N TRP A 861 8.30 -36.55 -13.34
CA TRP A 861 7.36 -36.30 -12.24
C TRP A 861 6.74 -37.54 -11.60
N ASP A 862 6.66 -38.65 -12.34
CA ASP A 862 6.11 -39.93 -11.86
C ASP A 862 7.14 -41.07 -11.85
N THR A 863 8.40 -40.77 -12.19
CA THR A 863 9.46 -41.79 -12.27
C THR A 863 10.06 -42.05 -10.89
N PRO A 864 9.99 -43.28 -10.36
CA PRO A 864 10.72 -43.62 -9.15
C PRO A 864 12.23 -43.65 -9.40
N PHE A 865 13.01 -43.21 -8.41
CA PHE A 865 14.48 -43.24 -8.49
C PHE A 865 15.10 -43.58 -7.14
N THR A 866 16.34 -44.06 -7.19
CA THR A 866 17.13 -44.39 -5.99
C THR A 866 18.34 -43.47 -5.85
N ALA A 867 18.72 -43.20 -4.61
CA ALA A 867 19.93 -42.47 -4.26
C ALA A 867 20.78 -43.33 -3.31
N ASP A 868 21.99 -43.69 -3.75
CA ASP A 868 22.95 -44.43 -2.94
C ASP A 868 23.84 -43.45 -2.18
N VAL A 869 23.83 -43.59 -0.86
CA VAL A 869 24.59 -42.76 0.07
C VAL A 869 25.74 -43.60 0.62
N SER A 870 26.95 -43.26 0.21
CA SER A 870 28.15 -43.94 0.65
C SER A 870 28.35 -43.83 2.17
N PRO A 871 28.95 -44.85 2.83
CA PRO A 871 29.18 -44.85 4.27
C PRO A 871 29.93 -43.63 4.81
N GLU A 872 30.82 -43.02 4.01
CA GLU A 872 31.60 -41.83 4.37
C GLU A 872 30.77 -40.56 4.55
N HIS A 873 29.56 -40.49 3.97
CA HIS A 873 28.65 -39.36 4.12
C HIS A 873 27.65 -39.55 5.26
N LEU A 874 27.74 -40.66 6.01
CA LEU A 874 26.80 -41.04 7.07
C LEU A 874 27.43 -40.98 8.46
N GLU A 875 26.69 -40.42 9.40
CA GLU A 875 26.96 -40.53 10.83
C GLU A 875 26.16 -41.69 11.44
N PHE A 876 26.77 -42.87 11.50
CA PHE A 876 26.14 -44.07 12.09
C PHE A 876 25.90 -43.89 13.60
N GLY A 877 24.70 -44.23 14.06
CA GLY A 877 24.25 -44.08 15.44
C GLY A 877 23.90 -42.66 15.86
N LYS A 878 23.91 -41.68 14.93
CA LYS A 878 23.59 -40.26 15.18
C LYS A 878 22.55 -39.73 14.18
N PRO A 879 21.91 -38.57 14.45
CA PRO A 879 21.04 -37.92 13.49
C PRO A 879 21.81 -37.46 12.24
N ASN A 880 21.27 -37.81 11.08
CA ASN A 880 21.70 -37.38 9.75
C ASN A 880 20.64 -36.44 9.16
N VAL A 881 21.05 -35.48 8.35
CA VAL A 881 20.15 -34.55 7.66
C VAL A 881 19.95 -35.00 6.22
N LEU A 882 18.69 -35.20 5.83
CA LEU A 882 18.27 -35.37 4.44
C LEU A 882 17.68 -34.05 3.96
N ALA A 883 18.25 -33.48 2.90
CA ALA A 883 17.73 -32.30 2.25
C ALA A 883 17.44 -32.59 0.77
N VAL A 884 16.30 -32.16 0.27
CA VAL A 884 15.89 -32.39 -1.13
C VAL A 884 15.49 -31.06 -1.72
N ARG A 885 16.21 -30.64 -2.75
CA ARG A 885 15.82 -29.51 -3.59
C ARG A 885 14.94 -30.05 -4.70
N VAL A 886 13.77 -29.47 -4.90
CA VAL A 886 12.79 -29.85 -5.92
C VAL A 886 12.58 -28.64 -6.83
N HIS A 887 12.60 -28.82 -8.14
CA HIS A 887 12.21 -27.79 -9.10
C HIS A 887 10.98 -28.26 -9.84
N ASN A 888 9.92 -27.45 -9.78
CA ASN A 888 8.63 -27.70 -10.40
C ASN A 888 8.28 -26.54 -11.33
N SER A 889 8.21 -26.80 -12.63
CA SER A 889 7.90 -25.82 -13.67
C SER A 889 6.41 -25.71 -13.97
N THR A 890 5.60 -26.72 -13.64
CA THR A 890 4.15 -26.68 -13.83
C THR A 890 3.38 -27.56 -12.84
N ALA A 891 2.05 -27.47 -12.82
CA ALA A 891 1.16 -28.30 -12.01
C ALA A 891 1.32 -28.17 -10.48
N ASN A 892 1.62 -29.26 -9.76
CA ASN A 892 1.30 -29.37 -8.32
C ASN A 892 2.52 -29.38 -7.39
N GLY A 893 3.70 -29.77 -7.88
CA GLY A 893 4.96 -29.76 -7.15
C GLY A 893 5.04 -30.74 -5.98
N GLY A 894 6.27 -31.10 -5.62
CA GLY A 894 6.58 -31.72 -4.33
C GLY A 894 6.86 -33.22 -4.34
N ILE A 895 7.21 -33.73 -3.16
CA ILE A 895 7.48 -35.16 -2.92
C ILE A 895 6.15 -35.86 -2.66
N TRP A 896 5.48 -36.27 -3.73
CA TRP A 896 4.08 -36.72 -3.69
C TRP A 896 3.92 -38.24 -3.54
N ARG A 897 5.02 -38.99 -3.51
CA ARG A 897 5.06 -40.42 -3.14
C ARG A 897 6.06 -40.66 -1.99
N PRO A 898 5.95 -41.80 -1.26
CA PRO A 898 6.78 -42.06 -0.10
C PRO A 898 8.27 -42.12 -0.40
N VAL A 899 9.06 -41.82 0.62
CA VAL A 899 10.50 -42.02 0.64
C VAL A 899 10.81 -43.20 1.56
N LEU A 900 11.51 -44.21 1.05
CA LEU A 900 11.93 -45.39 1.81
C LEU A 900 13.46 -45.44 1.91
N ALA A 901 14.00 -46.09 2.94
CA ALA A 901 15.45 -46.15 3.16
C ALA A 901 15.87 -47.50 3.73
N HIS A 902 16.95 -48.08 3.20
CA HIS A 902 17.52 -49.34 3.70
C HIS A 902 19.03 -49.46 3.45
N ALA A 903 19.69 -50.37 4.17
CA ALA A 903 21.09 -50.70 3.92
C ALA A 903 21.23 -51.71 2.76
N VAL A 904 22.24 -51.48 1.93
CA VAL A 904 22.71 -52.40 0.87
C VAL A 904 24.12 -52.87 1.22
N MET A 905 24.36 -54.17 1.09
CA MET A 905 25.70 -54.76 1.21
C MET A 905 26.51 -54.39 -0.04
N LYS A 906 27.74 -53.92 0.14
CA LYS A 906 28.65 -53.58 -0.97
C LYS A 906 28.74 -54.77 -1.94
N PRO A 907 28.58 -54.60 -3.27
CA PRO A 907 28.84 -55.69 -4.21
C PRO A 907 30.29 -56.16 -4.02
N LYS A 908 30.53 -57.47 -3.99
CA LYS A 908 31.88 -57.99 -4.16
C LYS A 908 32.35 -57.58 -5.55
N GLU A 909 33.36 -56.73 -5.64
CA GLU A 909 34.10 -56.51 -6.88
C GLU A 909 34.61 -57.89 -7.32
N HIS A 910 34.10 -58.40 -8.46
CA HIS A 910 34.74 -59.54 -9.12
C HIS A 910 36.05 -59.03 -9.75
N PRO A 911 37.15 -59.78 -9.59
CA PRO A 911 38.51 -59.32 -9.92
C PRO A 911 38.74 -59.07 -11.41
#